data_AF-A0A1G4GW75-F1
#
_entry.id   AF-A0A1G4GW75-F1
#
_cell.length_a   1.000
_cell.length_b   1.000
_cell.length_c   1.000
_cell.angle_alpha   90.00
_cell.angle_beta   90.00
_cell.angle_gamma   90.00
#
_symmetry.space_group_name_H-M   'P 1'
#
loop_
_entity.id
_entity.type
_entity.pdbx_description
1 polymer ?
#
loop_
_entity_poly.entity_id
_entity_poly.type
_entity_poly.pdbx_seq_one_letter_code
_entity_poly.pdbx_strand_id
1 'polypeptide(L)'
;MKSKAYLQYELFNKVNSSTDKICNDKNDEHKKPKTINSHSLKLCYNMEDIFSSFSVLCPSYEEVGSKCCEYLLYWLYGKVSNEEYDLFNIHWLYYKFHLLLEKTTWHHYKKIKCSTNFLRILNRKLLKNKKALYDFLDHYDIIKEELEDNTTTITNKNQYCKYIGYIYRLFENMLMDPNSQSIQAYRHEMENFKAKIIDKDLDFIKNSCDTYLQKSMFRINKKTLHTLINEQLKDVKKTDVSFRNKHLVNYDIFWDLDSYQKYETYARKKNNGYSAASEYYCKPDKINAAEDYENIKDLCKLFISYFLYMSYNNDQNVPSGKRHLGYMNYWLNKELKKKNNNISATAFVEILNVLLDKYFSGIDNYNKFKNIVYNIDDKIFEELDLLRKLQDYYNKIITESTDKDKCPEYGRNFTKLFEEGIRKYHETKNKKFYIELLRIWARYNIEANGTKKCNNLPEPPVIEKLNQKEKAASLSKTRELCKTYTNIRLDTPQHWNQEHASILEHLSANEVYNKLNKVTSDDNTCAKYCANIIHSTENIEEFKKLCPKLTSNIKNLSKTLEDTKSPDDRCTYLTYWAYEKIINIFDSNTRHVHDKFAINELNQAVFMANSEFPAKDKCLFSFTGNLSEWKDEKLLHDYFKNYEKIRNCGTSTNRNDCKSYCDYFNRISELYSSHINKCCSCYSYPERVCSELCPKYFKCDMGYFPSDLLYNIGCKVKEEKEKEEEEGKEEDEKSYETAEDVFRNVTVDLDVIKRSHIEKPCKGLICDAFDTFAFSSFLFLGIFFSLFVFYKKANEKKGDRTKCSEKKSPSSKSQQITTQPWKTPK
;
A
#
# COMPACT_ATOMS: atom_id res chain seq x y z
N MET A 1 29.75 11.06 -3.07
CA MET A 1 29.68 9.60 -3.37
C MET A 1 28.23 9.19 -3.64
N LYS A 2 27.98 8.06 -4.34
CA LYS A 2 26.63 7.52 -4.62
C LYS A 2 26.29 6.43 -3.60
N SER A 3 25.08 6.40 -3.02
CA SER A 3 24.69 5.29 -2.13
C SER A 3 24.45 3.98 -2.87
N LYS A 4 24.35 2.90 -2.10
CA LYS A 4 24.01 1.56 -2.60
C LYS A 4 22.62 1.54 -3.24
N ALA A 5 21.63 2.15 -2.61
CA ALA A 5 20.29 2.29 -3.19
C ALA A 5 20.32 3.05 -4.52
N TYR A 6 21.03 4.18 -4.58
CA TYR A 6 21.13 4.98 -5.81
C TYR A 6 21.79 4.21 -6.96
N LEU A 7 22.91 3.53 -6.70
CA LEU A 7 23.58 2.69 -7.70
C LEU A 7 22.65 1.58 -8.21
N GLN A 8 21.86 0.98 -7.32
CA GLN A 8 20.89 -0.04 -7.69
C GLN A 8 19.75 0.53 -8.55
N TYR A 9 19.25 1.73 -8.22
CA TYR A 9 18.22 2.42 -9.01
C TYR A 9 18.72 2.70 -10.44
N GLU A 10 19.99 3.10 -10.61
CA GLU A 10 20.60 3.28 -11.93
C GLU A 10 20.60 1.97 -12.74
N LEU A 11 20.84 0.83 -12.11
CA LEU A 11 20.77 -0.48 -12.77
C LEU A 11 19.34 -0.79 -13.24
N PHE A 12 18.34 -0.58 -12.38
CA PHE A 12 16.93 -0.78 -12.74
C PHE A 12 16.47 0.14 -13.86
N ASN A 13 16.95 1.39 -13.89
CA ASN A 13 16.62 2.36 -14.92
C ASN A 13 17.20 2.03 -16.31
N LYS A 14 18.28 1.24 -16.38
CA LYS A 14 18.95 0.86 -17.64
C LYS A 14 18.24 -0.28 -18.38
N VAL A 15 17.32 -0.96 -17.71
CA VAL A 15 16.54 -2.05 -18.30
C VAL A 15 15.42 -1.46 -19.17
N ASN A 16 15.51 -1.63 -20.48
CA ASN A 16 14.48 -1.25 -21.45
C ASN A 16 14.34 -2.35 -22.51
N SER A 17 13.24 -3.10 -22.46
CA SER A 17 12.79 -3.93 -23.58
C SER A 17 11.26 -3.96 -23.64
N SER A 18 10.72 -4.52 -24.71
CA SER A 18 9.28 -4.62 -25.00
C SER A 18 8.85 -6.08 -24.94
N THR A 19 8.93 -6.70 -23.75
CA THR A 19 8.40 -8.06 -23.56
C THR A 19 6.96 -8.05 -23.03
N ASP A 20 6.20 -9.05 -23.47
CA ASP A 20 4.80 -8.86 -23.87
C ASP A 20 3.79 -9.76 -23.12
N LYS A 21 4.09 -10.20 -21.88
CA LYS A 21 3.30 -11.26 -21.23
C LYS A 21 2.37 -10.77 -20.10
N ILE A 22 2.88 -10.18 -19.01
CA ILE A 22 1.99 -9.74 -17.89
C ILE A 22 1.41 -8.34 -18.14
N CYS A 23 2.24 -7.46 -18.68
CA CYS A 23 1.87 -6.06 -18.87
C CYS A 23 1.00 -5.85 -20.12
N ASN A 24 0.98 -6.81 -21.05
CA ASN A 24 0.17 -6.78 -22.26
C ASN A 24 -0.87 -7.91 -22.23
N ASP A 25 -1.99 -7.72 -21.52
CA ASP A 25 -3.01 -8.77 -21.40
C ASP A 25 -4.39 -8.34 -21.90
N LYS A 26 -4.94 -9.14 -22.83
CA LYS A 26 -6.33 -9.06 -23.33
C LYS A 26 -7.32 -9.81 -22.42
N ASN A 27 -6.83 -10.60 -21.47
CA ASN A 27 -7.62 -11.54 -20.65
C ASN A 27 -7.58 -11.25 -19.13
N ASP A 28 -7.08 -10.09 -18.70
CA ASP A 28 -7.01 -9.70 -17.29
C ASP A 28 -8.43 -9.59 -16.66
N GLU A 29 -8.65 -10.23 -15.51
CA GLU A 29 -9.88 -10.09 -14.73
C GLU A 29 -10.05 -8.66 -14.18
N HIS A 30 -8.94 -7.95 -13.96
CA HIS A 30 -8.94 -6.52 -13.70
C HIS A 30 -8.70 -5.80 -15.03
N LYS A 31 -9.80 -5.45 -15.71
CA LYS A 31 -9.76 -4.77 -17.00
C LYS A 31 -8.73 -3.63 -16.98
N LYS A 32 -7.80 -3.66 -17.94
CA LYS A 32 -6.98 -2.52 -18.35
C LYS A 32 -7.87 -1.27 -18.37
N PRO A 33 -7.54 -0.18 -17.64
CA PRO A 33 -8.26 1.09 -17.79
C PRO A 33 -8.42 1.42 -19.27
N LYS A 34 -9.61 1.86 -19.72
CA LYS A 34 -9.84 2.25 -21.12
C LYS A 34 -8.82 3.26 -21.66
N THR A 35 -8.16 4.00 -20.77
CA THR A 35 -7.06 4.92 -21.05
C THR A 35 -5.90 4.65 -20.07
N ILE A 36 -5.10 3.61 -20.31
CA ILE A 36 -3.74 3.53 -19.73
C ILE A 36 -2.87 4.53 -20.49
N ASN A 37 -2.18 5.43 -19.79
CA ASN A 37 -1.21 6.29 -20.43
C ASN A 37 0.03 5.48 -20.85
N SER A 38 0.69 5.89 -21.93
CA SER A 38 1.86 5.18 -22.48
C SER A 38 3.00 5.02 -21.46
N HIS A 39 3.14 5.98 -20.54
CA HIS A 39 4.12 5.98 -19.46
C HIS A 39 3.91 4.82 -18.48
N SER A 40 2.67 4.53 -18.10
CA SER A 40 2.33 3.44 -17.18
C SER A 40 2.56 2.08 -17.81
N LEU A 41 2.22 1.94 -19.10
CA LEU A 41 2.51 0.72 -19.82
C LEU A 41 4.02 0.47 -19.92
N LYS A 42 4.79 1.52 -20.24
CA LYS A 42 6.25 1.46 -20.28
C LYS A 42 6.85 1.09 -18.93
N LEU A 43 6.38 1.72 -17.84
CA LEU A 43 6.84 1.38 -16.49
C LEU A 43 6.51 -0.07 -16.13
N CYS A 44 5.36 -0.59 -16.56
CA CYS A 44 5.03 -2.00 -16.39
C CYS A 44 6.03 -2.91 -17.12
N TYR A 45 6.32 -2.67 -18.40
CA TYR A 45 7.31 -3.44 -19.14
C TYR A 45 8.69 -3.40 -18.47
N ASN A 46 9.12 -2.23 -18.01
CA ASN A 46 10.37 -2.09 -17.27
C ASN A 46 10.36 -2.95 -15.99
N MET A 47 9.24 -3.01 -15.25
CA MET A 47 9.12 -3.93 -14.12
C MET A 47 9.25 -5.39 -14.56
N GLU A 48 8.55 -5.80 -15.62
CA GLU A 48 8.59 -7.17 -16.13
C GLU A 48 10.01 -7.62 -16.52
N ASP A 49 10.77 -6.72 -17.13
CA ASP A 49 12.16 -6.98 -17.49
C ASP A 49 13.10 -7.02 -16.28
N ILE A 50 12.90 -6.12 -15.30
CA ILE A 50 13.66 -6.14 -14.04
C ILE A 50 13.45 -7.48 -13.33
N PHE A 51 12.21 -7.95 -13.27
CA PHE A 51 11.88 -9.25 -12.67
C PHE A 51 12.50 -10.42 -13.44
N SER A 52 12.53 -10.35 -14.77
CA SER A 52 13.13 -11.38 -15.62
C SER A 52 14.65 -11.44 -15.48
N SER A 53 15.30 -10.30 -15.23
CA SER A 53 16.76 -10.18 -15.08
C SER A 53 17.20 -10.07 -13.62
N PHE A 54 16.30 -10.35 -12.66
CA PHE A 54 16.49 -9.95 -11.27
C PHE A 54 17.74 -10.56 -10.63
N SER A 55 18.06 -11.82 -10.92
CA SER A 55 19.26 -12.46 -10.37
C SER A 55 20.57 -11.90 -10.92
N VAL A 56 20.54 -11.24 -12.09
CA VAL A 56 21.71 -10.56 -12.65
C VAL A 56 21.82 -9.15 -12.07
N LEU A 57 20.68 -8.45 -11.98
CA LEU A 57 20.62 -7.09 -11.43
C LEU A 57 20.87 -7.07 -9.92
N CYS A 58 20.57 -8.17 -9.23
CA CYS A 58 20.80 -8.37 -7.82
C CYS A 58 21.29 -9.79 -7.57
N PRO A 59 22.59 -10.04 -7.56
CA PRO A 59 23.14 -11.39 -7.33
C PRO A 59 22.89 -11.92 -5.92
N SER A 60 22.86 -11.05 -4.90
CA SER A 60 22.74 -11.40 -3.48
C SER A 60 21.30 -11.41 -2.95
N TYR A 61 20.27 -11.39 -3.80
CA TYR A 61 18.87 -11.30 -3.38
C TYR A 61 18.37 -12.49 -2.53
N GLU A 62 19.10 -13.61 -2.50
CA GLU A 62 18.77 -14.81 -1.73
C GLU A 62 19.37 -14.80 -0.31
N GLU A 63 20.35 -13.92 -0.07
CA GLU A 63 21.07 -13.84 1.19
C GLU A 63 20.19 -13.24 2.30
N VAL A 64 20.31 -13.79 3.51
CA VAL A 64 19.64 -13.25 4.69
C VAL A 64 20.18 -11.84 4.96
N GLY A 65 19.31 -10.83 4.91
CA GLY A 65 19.70 -9.42 5.09
C GLY A 65 19.91 -8.64 3.79
N SER A 66 19.67 -9.24 2.62
CA SER A 66 19.75 -8.54 1.33
C SER A 66 18.72 -7.42 1.21
N LYS A 67 19.19 -6.21 0.87
CA LYS A 67 18.34 -5.02 0.63
C LYS A 67 17.80 -4.90 -0.79
N CYS A 68 18.16 -5.80 -1.72
CA CYS A 68 17.76 -5.63 -3.12
C CYS A 68 16.23 -5.52 -3.30
N CYS A 69 15.45 -6.32 -2.57
CA CYS A 69 14.00 -6.23 -2.60
C CYS A 69 13.49 -4.88 -2.11
N GLU A 70 14.10 -4.32 -1.06
CA GLU A 70 13.76 -2.98 -0.59
C GLU A 70 14.10 -1.93 -1.66
N TYR A 71 15.28 -2.04 -2.28
CA TYR A 71 15.66 -1.15 -3.38
C TYR A 71 14.68 -1.20 -4.54
N LEU A 72 14.20 -2.39 -4.94
CA LEU A 72 13.18 -2.49 -5.99
C LEU A 72 11.85 -1.81 -5.59
N LEU A 73 11.40 -2.00 -4.34
CA LEU A 73 10.19 -1.37 -3.83
C LEU A 73 10.29 0.16 -3.80
N TYR A 74 11.40 0.68 -3.28
CA TYR A 74 11.66 2.11 -3.17
C TYR A 74 11.94 2.79 -4.52
N TRP A 75 12.49 2.04 -5.47
CA TRP A 75 12.56 2.45 -6.86
C TRP A 75 11.16 2.61 -7.45
N LEU A 76 10.28 1.62 -7.27
CA LEU A 76 8.89 1.69 -7.75
C LEU A 76 8.13 2.85 -7.12
N TYR A 77 8.19 3.00 -5.80
CA TYR A 77 7.57 4.12 -5.07
C TYR A 77 8.05 5.47 -5.62
N GLY A 78 9.35 5.59 -5.91
CA GLY A 78 9.90 6.77 -6.57
C GLY A 78 9.26 7.02 -7.93
N LYS A 79 9.19 6.00 -8.79
CA LYS A 79 8.57 6.13 -10.12
C LYS A 79 7.11 6.55 -10.06
N VAL A 80 6.29 5.88 -9.25
CA VAL A 80 4.84 6.14 -9.18
C VAL A 80 4.49 7.40 -8.40
N SER A 81 5.41 7.94 -7.59
CA SER A 81 5.24 9.22 -6.91
C SER A 81 5.35 10.45 -7.83
N ASN A 82 5.81 10.25 -9.07
CA ASN A 82 5.92 11.30 -10.08
C ASN A 82 4.53 11.78 -10.55
N GLU A 83 4.44 13.02 -11.04
CA GLU A 83 3.19 13.68 -11.40
C GLU A 83 2.48 13.03 -12.61
N GLU A 84 3.23 12.26 -13.41
CA GLU A 84 2.77 11.57 -14.63
C GLU A 84 1.77 10.42 -14.42
N TYR A 85 1.59 9.92 -13.19
CA TYR A 85 0.77 8.72 -12.91
C TYR A 85 -0.47 9.02 -12.08
N ASP A 86 -1.66 9.02 -12.68
CA ASP A 86 -2.91 9.15 -11.92
C ASP A 86 -3.15 7.97 -10.95
N LEU A 87 -4.12 8.13 -10.04
CA LEU A 87 -4.45 7.14 -9.01
C LEU A 87 -4.71 5.74 -9.57
N PHE A 88 -5.33 5.64 -10.76
CA PHE A 88 -5.65 4.37 -11.40
C PHE A 88 -4.45 3.70 -12.02
N ASN A 89 -3.58 4.47 -12.65
CA ASN A 89 -2.32 3.98 -13.16
C ASN A 89 -1.44 3.45 -12.01
N ILE A 90 -1.36 4.17 -10.89
CA ILE A 90 -0.62 3.70 -9.70
C ILE A 90 -1.23 2.40 -9.17
N HIS A 91 -2.56 2.34 -9.00
CA HIS A 91 -3.24 1.13 -8.54
C HIS A 91 -3.00 -0.07 -9.46
N TRP A 92 -3.12 0.15 -10.78
CA TRP A 92 -2.87 -0.88 -11.79
C TRP A 92 -1.40 -1.33 -11.80
N LEU A 93 -0.45 -0.40 -11.69
CA LEU A 93 0.98 -0.70 -11.60
C LEU A 93 1.29 -1.52 -10.35
N TYR A 94 0.72 -1.19 -9.20
CA TYR A 94 0.86 -1.99 -7.98
C TYR A 94 0.26 -3.38 -8.10
N TYR A 95 -0.88 -3.50 -8.76
CA TYR A 95 -1.46 -4.79 -9.08
C TYR A 95 -0.53 -5.62 -9.98
N LYS A 96 -0.02 -5.02 -11.06
CA LYS A 96 0.91 -5.69 -11.99
C LYS A 96 2.23 -6.06 -11.33
N PHE A 97 2.79 -5.17 -10.51
CA PHE A 97 3.97 -5.44 -9.70
C PHE A 97 3.74 -6.63 -8.76
N HIS A 98 2.56 -6.71 -8.13
CA HIS A 98 2.18 -7.84 -7.30
C HIS A 98 2.07 -9.16 -8.10
N LEU A 99 1.47 -9.13 -9.29
CA LEU A 99 1.44 -10.32 -10.18
C LEU A 99 2.84 -10.75 -10.61
N LEU A 100 3.72 -9.81 -10.92
CA LEU A 100 5.12 -10.07 -11.28
C LEU A 100 5.90 -10.71 -10.12
N LEU A 101 5.70 -10.20 -8.90
CA LEU A 101 6.20 -10.82 -7.69
C LEU A 101 5.70 -12.26 -7.54
N GLU A 102 4.40 -12.49 -7.73
CA GLU A 102 3.82 -13.83 -7.64
C GLU A 102 4.40 -14.77 -8.71
N LYS A 103 4.47 -14.35 -9.98
CA LYS A 103 4.98 -15.18 -11.08
C LYS A 103 6.47 -15.52 -10.95
N THR A 104 7.30 -14.57 -10.52
CA THR A 104 8.74 -14.85 -10.36
C THR A 104 9.03 -15.85 -9.24
N THR A 105 8.08 -16.12 -8.35
CA THR A 105 8.18 -17.26 -7.42
C THR A 105 7.88 -18.63 -8.05
N TRP A 106 7.50 -18.70 -9.32
CA TRP A 106 7.11 -19.95 -10.02
C TRP A 106 8.29 -20.66 -10.70
N HIS A 107 9.47 -20.04 -10.81
CA HIS A 107 10.65 -20.71 -11.35
C HIS A 107 11.31 -21.62 -10.30
N HIS A 108 11.52 -22.88 -10.69
CA HIS A 108 11.90 -24.03 -9.86
C HIS A 108 13.20 -23.90 -9.04
N TYR A 109 13.97 -22.82 -9.17
CA TYR A 109 15.26 -22.67 -8.50
C TYR A 109 15.49 -21.35 -7.76
N LYS A 110 14.59 -20.35 -7.83
CA LYS A 110 14.91 -18.98 -7.39
C LYS A 110 13.66 -18.23 -6.87
N LYS A 111 13.46 -18.15 -5.54
CA LYS A 111 12.29 -17.48 -4.93
C LYS A 111 12.66 -16.06 -4.47
N ILE A 112 12.22 -15.05 -5.22
CA ILE A 112 12.34 -13.64 -4.83
C ILE A 112 11.40 -13.35 -3.64
N LYS A 113 11.94 -12.91 -2.49
CA LYS A 113 11.19 -12.68 -1.24
C LYS A 113 10.77 -11.22 -1.00
N CYS A 114 10.37 -10.46 -2.03
CA CYS A 114 10.11 -9.02 -1.86
C CYS A 114 8.73 -8.65 -1.27
N SER A 115 7.87 -9.63 -0.92
CA SER A 115 6.46 -9.37 -0.60
C SER A 115 6.19 -8.88 0.83
N THR A 116 7.13 -8.95 1.76
CA THR A 116 6.86 -8.69 3.19
C THR A 116 6.69 -7.21 3.52
N ASN A 117 7.27 -6.30 2.71
CA ASN A 117 7.33 -4.86 2.99
C ASN A 117 6.58 -4.02 1.92
N PHE A 118 5.88 -4.66 0.99
CA PHE A 118 5.13 -3.95 -0.05
C PHE A 118 3.81 -3.42 0.52
N LEU A 119 3.65 -2.09 0.49
CA LEU A 119 2.46 -1.36 0.93
C LEU A 119 1.90 -0.59 -0.27
N ARG A 120 0.59 -0.75 -0.52
CA ARG A 120 -0.10 -0.04 -1.60
C ARG A 120 -0.45 1.38 -1.17
N ILE A 121 0.56 2.25 -1.11
CA ILE A 121 0.37 3.65 -0.75
C ILE A 121 0.01 4.42 -2.02
N LEU A 122 -1.24 4.89 -2.09
CA LEU A 122 -1.76 5.65 -3.22
C LEU A 122 -1.57 7.17 -3.08
N ASN A 123 -1.37 7.65 -1.85
CA ASN A 123 -1.11 9.06 -1.59
C ASN A 123 0.33 9.42 -2.00
N ARG A 124 0.47 10.30 -3.00
CA ARG A 124 1.77 10.72 -3.55
C ARG A 124 2.65 11.44 -2.52
N LYS A 125 2.07 12.29 -1.67
CA LYS A 125 2.80 12.99 -0.61
C LYS A 125 3.40 11.98 0.36
N LEU A 126 2.61 10.97 0.76
CA LEU A 126 3.10 9.87 1.60
C LEU A 126 4.24 9.09 0.92
N LEU A 127 4.12 8.77 -0.36
CA LEU A 127 5.19 8.08 -1.10
C LEU A 127 6.50 8.88 -1.16
N LYS A 128 6.42 10.17 -1.51
CA LYS A 128 7.59 11.06 -1.60
C LYS A 128 8.31 11.15 -0.26
N ASN A 129 7.53 11.39 0.80
CA ASN A 129 8.00 11.48 2.17
C ASN A 129 8.66 10.16 2.64
N LYS A 130 8.01 9.02 2.40
CA LYS A 130 8.51 7.69 2.77
C LYS A 130 9.84 7.40 2.07
N LYS A 131 9.91 7.68 0.77
CA LYS A 131 11.11 7.47 -0.03
C LYS A 131 12.26 8.36 0.44
N ALA A 132 12.01 9.64 0.70
CA ALA A 132 13.03 10.57 1.16
C ALA A 132 13.69 10.10 2.47
N LEU A 133 12.90 9.60 3.43
CA LEU A 133 13.42 9.08 4.69
C LEU A 133 14.25 7.81 4.50
N TYR A 134 13.80 6.89 3.64
CA TYR A 134 14.56 5.67 3.31
C TYR A 134 15.88 5.98 2.61
N ASP A 135 15.84 6.79 1.55
CA ASP A 135 17.03 7.14 0.79
C ASP A 135 18.04 7.87 1.69
N PHE A 136 17.59 8.78 2.57
CA PHE A 136 18.46 9.40 3.57
C PHE A 136 19.17 8.37 4.46
N LEU A 137 18.44 7.39 5.02
CA LEU A 137 19.01 6.39 5.92
C LEU A 137 20.04 5.48 5.24
N ASP A 138 19.86 5.20 3.94
CA ASP A 138 20.83 4.46 3.12
C ASP A 138 22.07 5.31 2.78
N HIS A 139 21.93 6.64 2.65
CA HIS A 139 23.04 7.56 2.41
C HIS A 139 23.78 8.00 3.68
N TYR A 140 23.16 7.88 4.85
CA TYR A 140 23.63 8.56 6.06
C TYR A 140 25.04 8.17 6.50
N ASP A 141 25.44 6.90 6.34
CA ASP A 141 26.78 6.47 6.76
C ASP A 141 27.88 7.20 5.96
N ILE A 142 27.64 7.43 4.67
CA ILE A 142 28.53 8.23 3.81
C ILE A 142 28.55 9.68 4.28
N ILE A 143 27.39 10.26 4.59
CA ILE A 143 27.29 11.64 5.09
C ILE A 143 28.06 11.77 6.41
N LYS A 144 27.98 10.76 7.29
CA LYS A 144 28.67 10.72 8.56
C LYS A 144 30.19 10.69 8.36
N GLU A 145 30.70 9.80 7.51
CA GLU A 145 32.13 9.73 7.17
C GLU A 145 32.65 11.08 6.63
N GLU A 146 31.89 11.73 5.76
CA GLU A 146 32.25 13.05 5.18
C GLU A 146 32.23 14.19 6.21
N LEU A 147 31.36 14.11 7.22
CA LEU A 147 31.32 15.06 8.34
C LEU A 147 32.51 14.86 9.30
N GLU A 148 32.93 13.60 9.49
CA GLU A 148 34.10 13.22 10.29
C GLU A 148 35.42 13.59 9.61
N ASP A 149 35.46 13.61 8.27
CA ASP A 149 36.67 13.93 7.52
C ASP A 149 37.12 15.40 7.75
N ASN A 150 38.37 15.55 8.16
CA ASN A 150 39.01 16.84 8.41
C ASN A 150 39.36 17.60 7.11
N THR A 151 39.34 16.92 5.96
CA THR A 151 39.61 17.50 4.64
C THR A 151 38.37 18.07 3.96
N THR A 152 37.17 17.73 4.44
CA THR A 152 35.89 18.25 3.92
C THR A 152 35.74 19.73 4.20
N THR A 153 35.49 20.53 3.16
CA THR A 153 35.32 21.98 3.29
C THR A 153 34.12 22.35 4.19
N ILE A 154 34.23 23.46 4.91
CA ILE A 154 33.14 24.00 5.75
C ILE A 154 31.85 24.19 4.95
N THR A 155 31.96 24.61 3.68
CA THR A 155 30.81 24.76 2.77
C THR A 155 30.09 23.43 2.54
N ASN A 156 30.82 22.34 2.32
CA ASN A 156 30.24 21.01 2.12
C ASN A 156 29.63 20.47 3.42
N LYS A 157 30.31 20.64 4.56
CA LYS A 157 29.74 20.27 5.88
C LYS A 157 28.42 21.00 6.15
N ASN A 158 28.36 22.29 5.81
CA ASN A 158 27.13 23.08 5.91
C ASN A 158 26.01 22.57 4.99
N GLN A 159 26.33 22.09 3.78
CA GLN A 159 25.34 21.48 2.88
C GLN A 159 24.80 20.16 3.44
N TYR A 160 25.67 19.29 3.97
CA TYR A 160 25.24 18.05 4.63
C TYR A 160 24.35 18.34 5.85
N CYS A 161 24.73 19.31 6.69
CA CYS A 161 23.92 19.75 7.81
C CYS A 161 22.55 20.30 7.39
N LYS A 162 22.49 21.11 6.31
CA LYS A 162 21.21 21.57 5.74
C LYS A 162 20.33 20.41 5.28
N TYR A 163 20.90 19.42 4.62
CA TYR A 163 20.17 18.23 4.17
C TYR A 163 19.65 17.39 5.34
N ILE A 164 20.48 17.14 6.36
CA ILE A 164 20.05 16.46 7.59
C ILE A 164 18.91 17.25 8.26
N GLY A 165 19.01 18.57 8.30
CA GLY A 165 17.98 19.45 8.86
C GLY A 165 16.65 19.36 8.13
N TYR A 166 16.69 19.31 6.80
CA TYR A 166 15.52 19.09 5.97
C TYR A 166 14.84 17.76 6.30
N ILE A 167 15.61 16.66 6.36
CA ILE A 167 15.06 15.34 6.67
C ILE A 167 14.51 15.28 8.10
N TYR A 168 15.17 15.93 9.06
CA TYR A 168 14.69 15.99 10.44
C TYR A 168 13.34 16.70 10.54
N ARG A 169 13.17 17.84 9.85
CA ARG A 169 11.87 18.54 9.77
C ARG A 169 10.80 17.70 9.08
N LEU A 170 11.18 16.99 8.02
CA LEU A 170 10.27 16.07 7.35
C LEU A 170 9.78 14.98 8.32
N PHE A 171 10.69 14.40 9.11
CA PHE A 171 10.38 13.42 10.14
C PHE A 171 9.49 13.99 11.26
N GLU A 172 9.76 15.21 11.75
CA GLU A 172 8.90 15.90 12.71
C GLU A 172 7.47 16.09 12.16
N ASN A 173 7.34 16.52 10.91
CA ASN A 173 6.04 16.67 10.25
C ASN A 173 5.29 15.34 10.11
N MET A 174 6.00 14.24 9.88
CA MET A 174 5.40 12.89 9.87
C MET A 174 4.93 12.45 11.25
N LEU A 175 5.66 12.80 12.31
CA LEU A 175 5.28 12.48 13.71
C LEU A 175 4.04 13.23 14.18
N MET A 176 3.92 14.48 13.73
CA MET A 176 2.78 15.35 14.05
C MET A 176 1.55 15.05 13.19
N ASP A 177 1.61 14.07 12.28
CA ASP A 177 0.48 13.62 11.48
C ASP A 177 -0.36 12.60 12.29
N PRO A 178 -1.57 12.97 12.76
CA PRO A 178 -2.42 12.05 13.54
C PRO A 178 -3.10 10.99 12.66
N ASN A 179 -2.87 10.99 11.34
CA ASN A 179 -3.51 10.06 10.42
C ASN A 179 -2.91 8.64 10.53
N SER A 180 -3.75 7.67 10.91
CA SER A 180 -3.36 6.25 11.01
C SER A 180 -2.74 5.65 9.73
N GLN A 181 -3.14 6.12 8.55
CA GLN A 181 -2.59 5.71 7.26
C GLN A 181 -1.16 6.25 7.06
N SER A 182 -0.92 7.51 7.41
CA SER A 182 0.42 8.10 7.41
C SER A 182 1.35 7.36 8.36
N ILE A 183 0.86 7.06 9.57
CA ILE A 183 1.60 6.33 10.61
C ILE A 183 2.00 4.93 10.13
N GLN A 184 1.09 4.19 9.47
CA GLN A 184 1.43 2.90 8.88
C GLN A 184 2.37 3.03 7.68
N ALA A 185 2.19 4.05 6.84
CA ALA A 185 3.01 4.28 5.66
C ALA A 185 4.48 4.49 6.03
N TYR A 186 4.79 5.16 7.14
CA TYR A 186 6.16 5.50 7.53
C TYR A 186 6.76 4.60 8.62
N ARG A 187 5.98 3.67 9.18
CA ARG A 187 6.35 2.94 10.41
C ARG A 187 7.79 2.41 10.43
N HIS A 188 8.16 1.66 9.40
CA HIS A 188 9.50 1.05 9.32
C HIS A 188 10.59 2.11 9.20
N GLU A 189 10.34 3.18 8.45
CA GLU A 189 11.31 4.25 8.25
C GLU A 189 11.44 5.09 9.54
N MET A 190 10.36 5.27 10.29
CA MET A 190 10.39 5.92 11.61
C MET A 190 11.14 5.08 12.63
N GLU A 191 10.92 3.77 12.67
CA GLU A 191 11.68 2.84 13.53
C GLU A 191 13.18 2.88 13.20
N ASN A 192 13.53 2.82 11.91
CA ASN A 192 14.91 2.88 11.45
C ASN A 192 15.56 4.24 11.71
N PHE A 193 14.82 5.33 11.51
CA PHE A 193 15.31 6.69 11.78
C PHE A 193 15.53 6.91 13.27
N LYS A 194 14.61 6.44 14.12
CA LYS A 194 14.79 6.45 15.57
C LYS A 194 16.06 5.71 15.96
N ALA A 195 16.20 4.45 15.55
CA ALA A 195 17.33 3.61 15.94
C ALA A 195 18.68 4.15 15.47
N LYS A 196 18.76 4.62 14.22
CA LYS A 196 20.02 5.05 13.60
C LYS A 196 20.38 6.50 13.93
N ILE A 197 19.41 7.40 13.86
CA ILE A 197 19.67 8.85 14.00
C ILE A 197 19.41 9.29 15.43
N ILE A 198 18.21 9.06 15.97
CA ILE A 198 17.81 9.65 17.26
C ILE A 198 18.54 9.00 18.44
N ASP A 199 18.60 7.67 18.45
CA ASP A 199 19.15 6.89 19.57
C ASP A 199 20.68 6.90 19.54
N LYS A 200 21.27 6.73 18.35
CA LYS A 200 22.72 6.51 18.18
C LYS A 200 23.51 7.78 17.84
N ASP A 201 23.11 8.53 16.80
CA ASP A 201 23.99 9.54 16.18
C ASP A 201 23.54 11.00 16.39
N LEU A 202 22.44 11.25 17.11
CA LEU A 202 21.87 12.59 17.28
C LEU A 202 22.86 13.58 17.91
N ASP A 203 23.61 13.12 18.91
CA ASP A 203 24.55 13.96 19.63
C ASP A 203 25.80 14.24 18.78
N PHE A 204 26.22 13.29 17.92
CA PHE A 204 27.23 13.53 16.89
C PHE A 204 26.77 14.59 15.89
N ILE A 205 25.56 14.46 15.32
CA ILE A 205 25.04 15.42 14.33
C ILE A 205 24.99 16.83 14.91
N LYS A 206 24.54 16.97 16.17
CA LYS A 206 24.52 18.25 16.86
C LYS A 206 25.93 18.86 16.90
N ASN A 207 26.92 18.08 17.33
CA ASN A 207 28.28 18.58 17.47
C ASN A 207 28.99 18.87 16.13
N SER A 208 28.61 18.17 15.07
CA SER A 208 29.23 18.32 13.73
C SER A 208 28.67 19.49 12.91
N CYS A 209 27.54 20.08 13.30
CA CYS A 209 26.90 21.19 12.58
C CYS A 209 27.05 22.52 13.32
N ASP A 210 27.13 23.64 12.59
CA ASP A 210 27.24 24.99 13.15
C ASP A 210 26.12 25.31 14.16
N THR A 211 26.44 25.99 15.25
CA THR A 211 25.49 26.37 16.33
C THR A 211 24.27 27.16 15.85
N TYR A 212 24.38 27.96 14.79
CA TYR A 212 23.24 28.63 14.16
C TYR A 212 22.30 27.64 13.46
N LEU A 213 22.86 26.67 12.73
CA LEU A 213 22.09 25.62 12.06
C LEU A 213 21.44 24.67 13.07
N GLN A 214 22.12 24.34 14.17
CA GLN A 214 21.58 23.50 15.24
C GLN A 214 20.24 24.02 15.80
N LYS A 215 20.15 25.33 16.10
CA LYS A 215 18.92 25.96 16.62
C LYS A 215 17.76 25.91 15.62
N SER A 216 18.05 25.91 14.32
CA SER A 216 17.07 25.86 13.24
C SER A 216 16.64 24.42 12.89
N MET A 217 17.47 23.42 13.19
CA MET A 217 17.29 22.01 12.83
C MET A 217 16.55 21.20 13.90
N PHE A 218 16.79 21.45 15.19
CA PHE A 218 16.28 20.64 16.29
C PHE A 218 15.30 21.42 17.17
N ARG A 219 14.02 21.44 16.78
CA ARG A 219 12.97 22.17 17.53
C ARG A 219 12.45 21.39 18.73
N ILE A 220 12.40 20.06 18.60
CA ILE A 220 11.90 19.17 19.64
C ILE A 220 13.08 18.55 20.40
N ASN A 221 13.03 18.59 21.73
CA ASN A 221 14.07 17.96 22.56
C ASN A 221 14.02 16.42 22.46
N LYS A 222 15.15 15.75 22.71
CA LYS A 222 15.31 14.29 22.56
C LYS A 222 14.26 13.49 23.35
N LYS A 223 13.93 13.92 24.57
CA LYS A 223 12.97 13.23 25.46
C LYS A 223 11.54 13.32 24.91
N THR A 224 11.10 14.51 24.54
CA THR A 224 9.78 14.73 23.92
C THR A 224 9.66 13.97 22.61
N LEU A 225 10.71 13.94 21.79
CA LEU A 225 10.72 13.20 20.54
C LEU A 225 10.58 11.68 20.75
N HIS A 226 11.26 11.13 21.75
CA HIS A 226 11.11 9.71 22.13
C HIS A 226 9.68 9.39 22.54
N THR A 227 9.06 10.25 23.36
CA THR A 227 7.67 10.08 23.78
C THR A 227 6.73 10.05 22.58
N LEU A 228 6.82 11.04 21.69
CA LEU A 228 5.98 11.14 20.48
C LEU A 228 6.13 9.93 19.56
N ILE A 229 7.37 9.48 19.31
CA ILE A 229 7.61 8.29 18.48
C ILE A 229 7.01 7.04 19.13
N ASN A 230 7.22 6.87 20.44
CA ASN A 230 6.74 5.69 21.16
C ASN A 230 5.20 5.65 21.23
N GLU A 231 4.55 6.81 21.40
CA GLU A 231 3.09 6.93 21.35
C GLU A 231 2.55 6.51 19.97
N GLN A 232 3.13 7.06 18.90
CA GLN A 232 2.76 6.73 17.52
C GLN A 232 2.95 5.23 17.18
N LEU A 233 3.99 4.59 17.72
CA LEU A 233 4.27 3.16 17.48
C LEU A 233 3.47 2.20 18.39
N LYS A 234 2.90 2.68 19.51
CA LYS A 234 2.20 1.84 20.50
C LYS A 234 0.80 1.40 20.03
N ASP A 235 0.08 2.26 19.33
CA ASP A 235 -1.31 2.01 18.89
C ASP A 235 -1.45 0.93 17.81
N VAL A 236 -0.34 0.57 17.16
CA VAL A 236 -0.29 -0.40 16.06
C VAL A 236 -0.12 -1.86 16.53
N LYS A 237 0.66 -2.10 17.60
CA LYS A 237 1.09 -3.46 17.95
C LYS A 237 -0.06 -4.38 18.39
N LYS A 238 -1.19 -3.82 18.81
CA LYS A 238 -2.40 -4.57 19.22
C LYS A 238 -3.25 -5.06 18.04
N THR A 239 -3.10 -4.49 16.84
CA THR A 239 -3.96 -4.77 15.67
C THR A 239 -3.28 -5.66 14.61
N ASP A 240 -1.95 -5.81 14.68
CA ASP A 240 -1.14 -6.48 13.65
C ASP A 240 -1.18 -8.03 13.70
N VAL A 241 -1.44 -8.62 14.87
CA VAL A 241 -1.37 -10.08 15.06
C VAL A 241 -2.56 -10.81 14.41
N SER A 242 -3.76 -10.21 14.39
CA SER A 242 -4.94 -10.84 13.78
C SER A 242 -4.96 -10.71 12.24
N PHE A 243 -4.36 -9.65 11.70
CA PHE A 243 -4.30 -9.41 10.26
C PHE A 243 -3.23 -10.24 9.54
N ARG A 244 -2.07 -10.50 10.19
CA ARG A 244 -0.99 -11.32 9.60
C ARG A 244 -1.39 -12.77 9.34
N ASN A 245 -2.26 -13.36 10.15
CA ASN A 245 -2.53 -14.80 10.08
C ASN A 245 -3.41 -15.20 8.89
N LYS A 246 -4.31 -14.32 8.41
CA LYS A 246 -5.20 -14.63 7.27
C LYS A 246 -4.48 -14.57 5.91
N HIS A 247 -3.44 -13.75 5.78
CA HIS A 247 -2.66 -13.57 4.54
C HIS A 247 -1.38 -14.41 4.45
N LEU A 248 -1.09 -15.30 5.40
CA LEU A 248 0.15 -16.11 5.43
C LEU A 248 -0.04 -17.61 5.15
N VAL A 249 -1.26 -18.07 4.79
CA VAL A 249 -1.46 -19.46 4.35
C VAL A 249 -0.56 -19.74 3.15
N ASN A 250 0.36 -20.67 3.34
CA ASN A 250 1.29 -21.11 2.34
C ASN A 250 0.75 -22.40 1.73
N TYR A 251 0.40 -22.37 0.45
CA TYR A 251 -0.16 -23.54 -0.24
C TYR A 251 0.93 -24.48 -0.76
N ASP A 252 2.22 -24.06 -0.77
CA ASP A 252 3.36 -24.85 -1.24
C ASP A 252 3.89 -25.88 -0.21
N ILE A 253 3.08 -26.21 0.80
CA ILE A 253 3.46 -27.03 1.96
C ILE A 253 3.49 -28.53 1.68
N PHE A 254 3.07 -29.01 0.51
CA PHE A 254 3.02 -30.45 0.18
C PHE A 254 4.22 -30.92 -0.66
N TRP A 255 5.24 -30.09 -0.83
CA TRP A 255 6.37 -30.41 -1.72
C TRP A 255 7.06 -31.75 -1.38
N ASP A 256 7.31 -32.04 -0.10
CA ASP A 256 7.96 -33.27 0.37
C ASP A 256 6.94 -34.27 0.97
N LEU A 257 5.73 -34.36 0.41
CA LEU A 257 4.63 -35.15 0.98
C LEU A 257 4.99 -36.61 1.27
N ASP A 258 5.78 -37.27 0.42
CA ASP A 258 6.21 -38.67 0.62
C ASP A 258 7.02 -38.83 1.91
N SER A 259 7.96 -37.92 2.15
CA SER A 259 8.75 -37.88 3.39
C SER A 259 7.83 -37.66 4.59
N TYR A 260 6.88 -36.73 4.48
CA TYR A 260 5.94 -36.45 5.57
C TYR A 260 5.09 -37.66 5.93
N GLN A 261 4.58 -38.38 4.93
CA GLN A 261 3.80 -39.62 5.11
C GLN A 261 4.66 -40.76 5.69
N LYS A 262 5.92 -40.88 5.24
CA LYS A 262 6.88 -41.86 5.77
C LYS A 262 7.14 -41.61 7.27
N TYR A 263 7.41 -40.38 7.66
CA TYR A 263 7.63 -40.01 9.06
C TYR A 263 6.38 -40.19 9.92
N GLU A 264 5.19 -39.89 9.37
CA GLU A 264 3.93 -40.14 10.08
C GLU A 264 3.74 -41.64 10.33
N THR A 265 4.04 -42.47 9.33
CA THR A 265 4.01 -43.94 9.45
C THR A 265 4.96 -44.42 10.55
N TYR A 266 6.15 -43.82 10.68
CA TYR A 266 7.07 -44.14 11.76
C TYR A 266 6.54 -43.72 13.13
N ALA A 267 5.99 -42.52 13.25
CA ALA A 267 5.41 -42.03 14.49
C ALA A 267 4.20 -42.85 14.97
N ARG A 268 3.42 -43.42 14.04
CA ARG A 268 2.25 -44.26 14.37
C ARG A 268 2.61 -45.69 14.82
N LYS A 269 3.87 -46.13 14.70
CA LYS A 269 4.29 -47.44 15.22
C LYS A 269 4.21 -47.44 16.75
N LYS A 270 3.68 -48.53 17.33
CA LYS A 270 3.50 -48.71 18.78
C LYS A 270 4.78 -48.44 19.57
N ASN A 271 5.91 -48.99 19.11
CA ASN A 271 7.24 -48.71 19.65
C ASN A 271 8.09 -48.04 18.55
N ASN A 272 8.13 -46.71 18.57
CA ASN A 272 8.93 -45.90 17.65
C ASN A 272 10.12 -45.26 18.37
N GLY A 273 11.06 -44.70 17.59
CA GLY A 273 12.31 -44.13 18.11
C GLY A 273 12.13 -42.94 19.06
N TYR A 274 10.92 -42.38 19.15
CA TYR A 274 10.57 -41.27 20.03
C TYR A 274 9.42 -41.60 21.00
N SER A 275 9.04 -42.88 21.15
CA SER A 275 7.98 -43.28 22.08
C SER A 275 8.29 -42.82 23.51
N ALA A 276 9.52 -43.07 23.99
CA ALA A 276 9.94 -42.68 25.34
C ALA A 276 9.88 -41.15 25.56
N ALA A 277 10.31 -40.36 24.57
CA ALA A 277 10.22 -38.90 24.64
C ALA A 277 8.75 -38.43 24.68
N SER A 278 7.90 -39.00 23.82
CA SER A 278 6.48 -38.66 23.76
C SER A 278 5.75 -38.97 25.08
N GLU A 279 6.09 -40.08 25.74
CA GLU A 279 5.54 -40.44 27.04
C GLU A 279 6.05 -39.55 28.17
N TYR A 280 7.29 -39.09 28.09
CA TYR A 280 7.86 -38.18 29.08
C TYR A 280 7.20 -36.80 29.05
N TYR A 281 7.05 -36.21 27.85
CA TYR A 281 6.53 -34.84 27.73
C TYR A 281 5.00 -34.76 27.83
N CYS A 282 4.27 -35.76 27.36
CA CYS A 282 2.80 -35.75 27.38
C CYS A 282 2.24 -36.34 28.68
N LYS A 283 2.72 -35.94 29.86
CA LYS A 283 2.25 -36.43 31.18
C LYS A 283 1.19 -35.51 31.82
N PRO A 284 0.23 -36.06 32.58
CA PRO A 284 -0.83 -35.30 33.23
C PRO A 284 -0.33 -34.43 34.38
N ASP A 285 0.76 -34.82 35.06
CA ASP A 285 1.31 -34.17 36.26
C ASP A 285 1.68 -32.68 36.06
N LYS A 286 1.68 -32.22 34.81
CA LYS A 286 1.99 -30.83 34.41
C LYS A 286 0.73 -29.99 34.09
N ILE A 287 -0.50 -30.52 34.11
CA ILE A 287 -1.74 -29.81 33.70
C ILE A 287 -2.81 -29.85 34.81
N ASN A 288 -3.38 -28.70 35.18
CA ASN A 288 -4.40 -28.56 36.23
C ASN A 288 -5.86 -28.79 35.76
N ALA A 289 -6.09 -29.54 34.67
CA ALA A 289 -7.43 -29.83 34.15
C ALA A 289 -7.51 -31.27 33.63
N ALA A 290 -8.24 -32.14 34.34
CA ALA A 290 -8.30 -33.57 34.08
C ALA A 290 -9.11 -33.95 32.82
N GLU A 291 -10.03 -33.09 32.37
CA GLU A 291 -10.95 -33.41 31.27
C GLU A 291 -10.35 -33.12 29.87
N ASP A 292 -9.65 -31.99 29.71
CA ASP A 292 -9.03 -31.63 28.42
C ASP A 292 -7.82 -32.51 28.07
N TYR A 293 -7.03 -32.92 29.07
CA TYR A 293 -5.85 -33.75 28.87
C TYR A 293 -6.19 -35.16 28.36
N GLU A 294 -7.23 -35.79 28.92
CA GLU A 294 -7.66 -37.14 28.51
C GLU A 294 -8.07 -37.19 27.03
N ASN A 295 -8.66 -36.10 26.52
CA ASN A 295 -9.07 -35.97 25.12
C ASN A 295 -7.89 -35.80 24.15
N ILE A 296 -6.76 -35.27 24.63
CA ILE A 296 -5.60 -34.98 23.77
C ILE A 296 -4.40 -35.91 23.97
N LYS A 297 -4.34 -36.72 25.03
CA LYS A 297 -3.12 -37.47 25.41
C LYS A 297 -2.54 -38.31 24.28
N ASP A 298 -3.38 -39.00 23.52
CA ASP A 298 -2.93 -39.84 22.40
C ASP A 298 -2.45 -38.98 21.22
N LEU A 299 -3.12 -37.86 20.97
CA LEU A 299 -2.73 -36.92 19.93
C LEU A 299 -1.44 -36.19 20.32
N CYS A 300 -1.24 -35.86 21.59
CA CYS A 300 0.00 -35.30 22.11
C CYS A 300 1.16 -36.27 21.86
N LYS A 301 1.01 -37.54 22.25
CA LYS A 301 2.06 -38.54 22.04
C LYS A 301 2.42 -38.69 20.56
N LEU A 302 1.40 -38.82 19.71
CA LEU A 302 1.59 -38.90 18.26
C LEU A 302 2.25 -37.64 17.69
N PHE A 303 1.79 -36.46 18.11
CA PHE A 303 2.35 -35.17 17.68
C PHE A 303 3.82 -35.08 18.06
N ILE A 304 4.20 -35.39 19.30
CA ILE A 304 5.60 -35.31 19.74
C ILE A 304 6.49 -36.27 18.95
N SER A 305 6.09 -37.54 18.81
CA SER A 305 6.86 -38.49 18.00
C SER A 305 7.00 -38.00 16.56
N TYR A 306 5.91 -37.53 15.94
CA TYR A 306 5.92 -37.08 14.56
C TYR A 306 6.75 -35.82 14.35
N PHE A 307 6.61 -34.85 15.26
CA PHE A 307 7.36 -33.61 15.26
C PHE A 307 8.87 -33.82 15.38
N LEU A 308 9.29 -34.81 16.19
CA LEU A 308 10.68 -35.19 16.33
C LEU A 308 11.22 -35.90 15.07
N TYR A 309 10.46 -36.83 14.48
CA TYR A 309 10.83 -37.43 13.19
C TYR A 309 11.05 -36.37 12.11
N MET A 310 10.14 -35.40 12.02
CA MET A 310 10.21 -34.25 11.10
C MET A 310 11.35 -33.28 11.42
N SER A 311 11.82 -33.24 12.67
CA SER A 311 12.89 -32.32 13.11
C SER A 311 14.30 -32.90 12.93
N TYR A 312 14.44 -34.23 12.95
CA TYR A 312 15.75 -34.89 13.09
C TYR A 312 16.13 -35.87 11.98
N ASN A 313 15.18 -36.50 11.28
CA ASN A 313 15.50 -37.54 10.28
C ASN A 313 15.57 -37.01 8.84
N ASN A 314 16.32 -35.92 8.62
CA ASN A 314 16.67 -35.46 7.28
C ASN A 314 17.94 -36.17 6.80
N ASP A 315 17.80 -37.09 5.85
CA ASP A 315 18.89 -37.44 4.93
C ASP A 315 19.48 -36.13 4.36
N GLN A 316 20.72 -35.83 4.75
CA GLN A 316 21.69 -34.90 4.15
C GLN A 316 21.11 -33.67 3.38
N ASN A 317 21.27 -32.48 3.99
CA ASN A 317 21.33 -31.13 3.34
C ASN A 317 20.09 -30.24 3.17
N VAL A 318 18.98 -30.39 3.91
CA VAL A 318 17.94 -29.32 3.95
C VAL A 318 17.57 -28.95 5.39
N PRO A 319 17.81 -27.71 5.86
CA PRO A 319 17.41 -27.26 7.19
C PRO A 319 15.88 -27.21 7.31
N SER A 320 15.35 -27.39 8.53
CA SER A 320 13.92 -27.34 8.89
C SER A 320 13.23 -26.08 8.34
N GLY A 321 12.69 -26.19 7.13
CA GLY A 321 12.14 -25.06 6.38
C GLY A 321 10.70 -24.71 6.76
N LYS A 322 10.27 -23.48 6.45
CA LYS A 322 8.91 -22.96 6.67
C LYS A 322 7.79 -23.87 6.15
N ARG A 323 8.06 -24.70 5.12
CA ARG A 323 7.11 -25.68 4.55
C ARG A 323 6.76 -26.81 5.52
N HIS A 324 7.75 -27.37 6.20
CA HIS A 324 7.57 -28.48 7.15
C HIS A 324 6.67 -28.07 8.31
N LEU A 325 6.92 -26.88 8.86
CA LEU A 325 6.12 -26.31 9.95
C LEU A 325 4.69 -25.98 9.46
N GLY A 326 4.54 -25.47 8.23
CA GLY A 326 3.25 -25.24 7.61
C GLY A 326 2.44 -26.53 7.39
N TYR A 327 3.09 -27.59 6.91
CA TYR A 327 2.49 -28.92 6.81
C TYR A 327 2.08 -29.46 8.17
N MET A 328 2.91 -29.29 9.19
CA MET A 328 2.59 -29.73 10.55
C MET A 328 1.33 -29.03 11.09
N ASN A 329 1.12 -27.74 10.79
CA ASN A 329 -0.11 -27.03 11.17
C ASN A 329 -1.33 -27.62 10.43
N TYR A 330 -1.20 -27.90 9.13
CA TYR A 330 -2.24 -28.57 8.35
C TYR A 330 -2.58 -29.96 8.91
N TRP A 331 -1.55 -30.78 9.18
CA TRP A 331 -1.70 -32.12 9.74
C TRP A 331 -2.39 -32.10 11.10
N LEU A 332 -1.98 -31.20 12.00
CA LEU A 332 -2.60 -31.05 13.32
C LEU A 332 -4.09 -30.70 13.20
N ASN A 333 -4.44 -29.71 12.36
CA ASN A 333 -5.83 -29.35 12.10
C ASN A 333 -6.63 -30.54 11.53
N LYS A 334 -6.03 -31.33 10.63
CA LYS A 334 -6.65 -32.54 10.06
C LYS A 334 -6.91 -33.62 11.13
N GLU A 335 -5.96 -33.89 12.02
CA GLU A 335 -6.13 -34.88 13.07
C GLU A 335 -7.17 -34.46 14.11
N LEU A 336 -7.21 -33.17 14.46
CA LEU A 336 -8.23 -32.63 15.37
C LEU A 336 -9.65 -32.76 14.79
N LYS A 337 -9.84 -32.52 13.49
CA LYS A 337 -11.13 -32.70 12.80
C LYS A 337 -11.62 -34.15 12.78
N LYS A 338 -10.73 -35.15 12.72
CA LYS A 338 -11.11 -36.58 12.65
C LYS A 338 -11.79 -37.09 13.92
N LYS A 339 -11.50 -36.51 15.09
CA LYS A 339 -11.94 -37.02 16.39
C LYS A 339 -13.22 -36.33 16.92
N ASN A 340 -13.85 -35.41 16.17
CA ASN A 340 -14.86 -34.48 16.73
C ASN A 340 -14.38 -33.83 18.04
N ASN A 341 -13.07 -33.58 18.16
CA ASN A 341 -12.50 -32.94 19.32
C ASN A 341 -12.91 -31.46 19.31
N ASN A 342 -13.48 -30.96 20.41
CA ASN A 342 -13.81 -29.53 20.57
C ASN A 342 -12.58 -28.61 20.70
N ILE A 343 -11.37 -29.16 20.56
CA ILE A 343 -10.11 -28.45 20.80
C ILE A 343 -9.55 -27.95 19.46
N SER A 344 -9.29 -26.65 19.40
CA SER A 344 -8.66 -25.99 18.26
C SER A 344 -7.14 -26.21 18.22
N ALA A 345 -6.51 -26.01 17.06
CA ALA A 345 -5.05 -26.18 16.93
C ALA A 345 -4.27 -25.20 17.81
N THR A 346 -4.77 -23.97 17.98
CA THR A 346 -4.18 -22.98 18.90
C THR A 346 -4.29 -23.41 20.35
N ALA A 347 -5.45 -23.93 20.78
CA ALA A 347 -5.65 -24.45 22.13
C ALA A 347 -4.76 -25.68 22.40
N PHE A 348 -4.60 -26.57 21.42
CA PHE A 348 -3.67 -27.69 21.54
C PHE A 348 -2.22 -27.23 21.77
N VAL A 349 -1.78 -26.17 21.09
CA VAL A 349 -0.45 -25.58 21.29
C VAL A 349 -0.30 -24.88 22.64
N GLU A 350 -1.34 -24.24 23.16
CA GLU A 350 -1.33 -23.69 24.52
C GLU A 350 -1.08 -24.78 25.56
N ILE A 351 -1.71 -25.94 25.39
CA ILE A 351 -1.47 -27.09 26.26
C ILE A 351 -0.04 -27.61 26.11
N LEU A 352 0.47 -27.72 24.87
CA LEU A 352 1.87 -28.10 24.65
C LEU A 352 2.88 -27.12 25.26
N ASN A 353 2.57 -25.81 25.32
CA ASN A 353 3.45 -24.82 25.96
C ASN A 353 3.62 -25.07 27.46
N VAL A 354 2.62 -25.68 28.10
CA VAL A 354 2.71 -26.08 29.52
C VAL A 354 3.51 -27.37 29.67
N LEU A 355 3.36 -28.30 28.73
CA LEU A 355 4.01 -29.62 28.77
C LEU A 355 5.50 -29.58 28.41
N LEU A 356 5.86 -28.77 27.42
CA LEU A 356 7.20 -28.68 26.85
C LEU A 356 8.04 -27.65 27.58
N ASP A 357 9.19 -28.09 28.09
CA ASP A 357 10.18 -27.24 28.75
C ASP A 357 11.44 -27.06 27.89
N LYS A 358 12.41 -26.31 28.41
CA LYS A 358 13.68 -26.03 27.72
C LYS A 358 14.52 -27.28 27.39
N TYR A 359 14.19 -28.44 27.97
CA TYR A 359 14.89 -29.69 27.73
C TYR A 359 14.28 -30.50 26.58
N PHE A 360 13.14 -30.08 26.02
CA PHE A 360 12.60 -30.69 24.82
C PHE A 360 13.61 -30.58 23.68
N SER A 361 14.06 -31.72 23.14
CA SER A 361 15.10 -31.74 22.12
C SER A 361 14.72 -30.85 20.92
N GLY A 362 13.47 -30.93 20.47
CA GLY A 362 12.94 -30.15 19.34
C GLY A 362 12.53 -28.70 19.67
N ILE A 363 12.94 -28.12 20.81
CA ILE A 363 12.40 -26.84 21.33
C ILE A 363 12.57 -25.67 20.36
N ASP A 364 13.67 -25.58 19.62
CA ASP A 364 13.89 -24.49 18.67
C ASP A 364 12.93 -24.55 17.48
N ASN A 365 12.69 -25.74 16.94
CA ASN A 365 11.71 -25.95 15.88
C ASN A 365 10.29 -25.75 16.42
N TYR A 366 10.01 -26.18 17.65
CA TYR A 366 8.72 -25.95 18.30
C TYR A 366 8.45 -24.46 18.51
N ASN A 367 9.45 -23.69 18.96
CA ASN A 367 9.33 -22.24 19.11
C ASN A 367 9.04 -21.54 17.78
N LYS A 368 9.57 -22.05 16.66
CA LYS A 368 9.20 -21.58 15.32
C LYS A 368 7.77 -22.00 14.94
N PHE A 369 7.39 -23.25 15.24
CA PHE A 369 6.08 -23.81 14.96
C PHE A 369 4.97 -23.05 15.69
N LYS A 370 5.07 -22.86 17.01
CA LYS A 370 4.05 -22.20 17.83
C LYS A 370 3.73 -20.78 17.35
N ASN A 371 4.72 -20.09 16.77
CA ASN A 371 4.56 -18.73 16.24
C ASN A 371 3.83 -18.69 14.89
N ILE A 372 3.60 -19.83 14.23
CA ILE A 372 2.93 -19.91 12.94
C ILE A 372 1.64 -20.76 12.96
N VAL A 373 1.27 -21.31 14.12
CA VAL A 373 0.06 -22.13 14.27
C VAL A 373 -1.18 -21.26 14.24
N TYR A 374 -2.21 -21.74 13.54
CA TYR A 374 -3.51 -21.10 13.47
C TYR A 374 -4.58 -22.16 13.14
N ASN A 375 -5.82 -21.84 13.49
CA ASN A 375 -6.99 -22.66 13.17
C ASN A 375 -7.34 -22.46 11.69
N ILE A 376 -7.34 -23.56 10.92
CA ILE A 376 -7.58 -23.51 9.48
C ILE A 376 -9.10 -23.54 9.22
N ASP A 377 -9.61 -22.46 8.65
CA ASP A 377 -10.99 -22.34 8.15
C ASP A 377 -11.34 -23.49 7.19
N ASP A 378 -12.59 -23.95 7.23
CA ASP A 378 -13.03 -25.12 6.45
C ASP A 378 -12.83 -24.94 4.94
N LYS A 379 -13.09 -23.74 4.40
CA LYS A 379 -12.90 -23.45 2.98
C LYS A 379 -11.43 -23.55 2.58
N ILE A 380 -10.52 -23.05 3.42
CA ILE A 380 -9.06 -23.14 3.22
C ILE A 380 -8.60 -24.59 3.37
N PHE A 381 -9.16 -25.31 4.34
CA PHE A 381 -8.81 -26.71 4.59
C PHE A 381 -9.16 -27.60 3.39
N GLU A 382 -10.33 -27.40 2.79
CA GLU A 382 -10.75 -28.13 1.58
C GLU A 382 -9.79 -27.88 0.40
N GLU A 383 -9.35 -26.63 0.20
CA GLU A 383 -8.36 -26.29 -0.81
C GLU A 383 -7.01 -27.00 -0.55
N LEU A 384 -6.53 -26.98 0.70
CA LEU A 384 -5.28 -27.65 1.08
C LEU A 384 -5.37 -29.17 0.94
N ASP A 385 -6.47 -29.79 1.34
CA ASP A 385 -6.64 -31.24 1.19
C ASP A 385 -6.75 -31.66 -0.29
N LEU A 386 -7.32 -30.81 -1.15
CA LEU A 386 -7.32 -31.03 -2.60
C LEU A 386 -5.89 -31.01 -3.16
N LEU A 387 -5.08 -30.00 -2.82
CA LEU A 387 -3.67 -29.95 -3.25
C LEU A 387 -2.87 -31.15 -2.72
N ARG A 388 -3.11 -31.56 -1.47
CA ARG A 388 -2.48 -32.76 -0.92
C ARG A 388 -2.83 -34.01 -1.72
N LYS A 389 -4.11 -34.21 -2.05
CA LYS A 389 -4.57 -35.36 -2.86
C LYS A 389 -3.95 -35.34 -4.26
N LEU A 390 -3.89 -34.18 -4.90
CA LEU A 390 -3.21 -34.04 -6.19
C LEU A 390 -1.73 -34.39 -6.11
N GLN A 391 -1.05 -33.92 -5.07
CA GLN A 391 0.36 -34.26 -4.85
C GLN A 391 0.58 -35.75 -4.60
N ASP A 392 -0.32 -36.41 -3.86
CA ASP A 392 -0.28 -37.86 -3.61
C ASP A 392 -0.40 -38.66 -4.92
N TYR A 393 -1.35 -38.32 -5.79
CA TYR A 393 -1.48 -38.96 -7.10
C TYR A 393 -0.29 -38.65 -8.01
N TYR A 394 0.22 -37.41 -7.99
CA TYR A 394 1.45 -37.07 -8.71
C TYR A 394 2.64 -37.92 -8.24
N ASN A 395 2.83 -38.06 -6.94
CA ASN A 395 3.90 -38.89 -6.37
C ASN A 395 3.76 -40.36 -6.78
N LYS A 396 2.54 -40.91 -6.76
CA LYS A 396 2.25 -42.27 -7.28
C LYS A 396 2.60 -42.41 -8.77
N ILE A 397 2.27 -41.41 -9.59
CA ILE A 397 2.59 -41.42 -11.03
C ILE A 397 4.10 -41.49 -11.26
N ILE A 398 4.91 -40.77 -10.47
CA ILE A 398 6.37 -40.77 -10.66
C ILE A 398 7.10 -41.94 -9.96
N THR A 399 6.53 -42.52 -8.91
CA THR A 399 7.16 -43.60 -8.12
C THR A 399 6.65 -45.00 -8.46
N GLU A 400 5.35 -45.18 -8.69
CA GLU A 400 4.69 -46.47 -8.95
C GLU A 400 4.46 -46.73 -10.47
N SER A 401 5.11 -45.93 -11.31
CA SER A 401 4.98 -45.90 -12.78
C SER A 401 5.13 -47.25 -13.52
N THR A 402 5.74 -48.26 -12.92
CA THR A 402 5.99 -49.57 -13.54
C THR A 402 4.76 -50.49 -13.58
N ASP A 403 3.70 -50.17 -12.83
CA ASP A 403 2.42 -50.87 -12.88
C ASP A 403 1.55 -50.34 -14.03
N LYS A 404 1.54 -51.07 -15.15
CA LYS A 404 0.89 -50.65 -16.41
C LYS A 404 -0.61 -50.38 -16.28
N ASP A 405 -1.29 -51.01 -15.32
CA ASP A 405 -2.74 -50.89 -15.16
C ASP A 405 -3.14 -49.75 -14.22
N LYS A 406 -2.31 -49.43 -13.21
CA LYS A 406 -2.58 -48.37 -12.23
C LYS A 406 -2.20 -46.96 -12.71
N CYS A 407 -1.17 -46.85 -13.53
CA CYS A 407 -0.70 -45.57 -14.05
C CYS A 407 -1.83 -44.72 -14.74
N PRO A 408 -2.62 -45.28 -15.67
CA PRO A 408 -3.75 -44.56 -16.26
C PRO A 408 -4.87 -44.22 -15.26
N GLU A 409 -5.08 -45.07 -14.25
CA GLU A 409 -6.06 -44.82 -13.18
C GLU A 409 -5.65 -43.60 -12.33
N TYR A 410 -4.39 -43.55 -11.89
CA TYR A 410 -3.84 -42.41 -11.17
C TYR A 410 -3.93 -41.13 -12.00
N GLY A 411 -3.65 -41.21 -13.30
CA GLY A 411 -3.83 -40.11 -14.24
C GLY A 411 -5.27 -39.60 -14.28
N ARG A 412 -6.27 -40.50 -14.42
CA ARG A 412 -7.69 -40.11 -14.43
C ARG A 412 -8.13 -39.46 -13.12
N ASN A 413 -7.70 -40.01 -11.98
CA ASN A 413 -8.03 -39.46 -10.66
C ASN A 413 -7.38 -38.09 -10.45
N PHE A 414 -6.12 -37.92 -10.90
CA PHE A 414 -5.44 -36.64 -10.88
C PHE A 414 -6.19 -35.59 -11.71
N THR A 415 -6.54 -35.90 -12.97
CA THR A 415 -7.26 -34.96 -13.85
C THR A 415 -8.62 -34.57 -13.26
N LYS A 416 -9.37 -35.52 -12.69
CA LYS A 416 -10.65 -35.25 -12.03
C LYS A 416 -10.49 -34.30 -10.83
N LEU A 417 -9.50 -34.53 -9.97
CA LEU A 417 -9.22 -33.66 -8.83
C LEU A 417 -8.73 -32.28 -9.28
N PHE A 418 -8.00 -32.21 -10.39
CA PHE A 418 -7.52 -30.95 -10.94
C PHE A 418 -8.69 -30.10 -11.45
N GLU A 419 -9.63 -30.69 -12.19
CA GLU A 419 -10.87 -30.04 -12.63
C GLU A 419 -11.71 -29.56 -11.43
N GLU A 420 -11.83 -30.39 -10.39
CA GLU A 420 -12.46 -30.01 -9.13
C GLU A 420 -11.74 -28.81 -8.49
N GLY A 421 -10.41 -28.78 -8.55
CA GLY A 421 -9.59 -27.67 -8.08
C GLY A 421 -9.85 -26.37 -8.86
N ILE A 422 -9.98 -26.45 -10.18
CA ILE A 422 -10.31 -25.28 -11.02
C ILE A 422 -11.69 -24.74 -10.64
N ARG A 423 -12.69 -25.63 -10.52
CA ARG A 423 -14.03 -25.25 -10.05
C ARG A 423 -13.96 -24.60 -8.67
N LYS A 424 -13.21 -25.19 -7.73
CA LYS A 424 -13.03 -24.66 -6.37
C LYS A 424 -12.41 -23.26 -6.40
N TYR A 425 -11.40 -23.01 -7.22
CA TYR A 425 -10.83 -21.67 -7.40
C TYR A 425 -11.88 -20.65 -7.87
N HIS A 426 -12.75 -21.02 -8.81
CA HIS A 426 -13.80 -20.10 -9.28
C HIS A 426 -14.85 -19.80 -8.22
N GLU A 427 -15.02 -20.66 -7.22
CA GLU A 427 -15.86 -20.44 -6.04
C GLU A 427 -15.16 -19.62 -4.94
N THR A 428 -13.87 -19.88 -4.70
CA THR A 428 -13.14 -19.26 -3.59
C THR A 428 -12.44 -17.97 -3.97
N LYS A 429 -12.14 -17.76 -5.26
CA LYS A 429 -11.28 -16.71 -5.81
C LYS A 429 -9.89 -16.67 -5.17
N ASN A 430 -9.45 -17.79 -4.59
CA ASN A 430 -8.18 -17.87 -3.91
C ASN A 430 -7.03 -18.06 -4.91
N LYS A 431 -6.35 -16.95 -5.21
CA LYS A 431 -5.23 -16.94 -6.16
C LYS A 431 -4.07 -17.83 -5.71
N LYS A 432 -3.74 -17.90 -4.41
CA LYS A 432 -2.63 -18.72 -3.90
C LYS A 432 -2.88 -20.22 -4.10
N PHE A 433 -4.11 -20.65 -3.84
CA PHE A 433 -4.54 -22.01 -4.12
C PHE A 433 -4.42 -22.32 -5.63
N TYR A 434 -4.95 -21.45 -6.49
CA TYR A 434 -4.90 -21.62 -7.94
C TYR A 434 -3.46 -21.68 -8.49
N ILE A 435 -2.56 -20.87 -7.92
CA ILE A 435 -1.14 -20.89 -8.27
C ILE A 435 -0.52 -22.26 -8.00
N GLU A 436 -0.71 -22.82 -6.80
CA GLU A 436 -0.15 -24.14 -6.48
C GLU A 436 -0.82 -25.26 -7.27
N LEU A 437 -2.12 -25.13 -7.54
CA LEU A 437 -2.87 -26.02 -8.42
C LEU A 437 -2.22 -26.07 -9.82
N LEU A 438 -1.92 -24.91 -10.42
CA LEU A 438 -1.23 -24.81 -11.70
C LEU A 438 0.23 -25.33 -11.65
N ARG A 439 0.91 -25.21 -10.51
CA ARG A 439 2.27 -25.78 -10.35
C ARG A 439 2.26 -27.30 -10.34
N ILE A 440 1.33 -27.90 -9.61
CA ILE A 440 1.16 -29.37 -9.60
C ILE A 440 0.82 -29.86 -11.01
N TRP A 441 -0.06 -29.14 -11.71
CA TRP A 441 -0.40 -29.40 -13.10
C TRP A 441 0.77 -29.32 -14.08
N ALA A 442 1.60 -28.29 -13.97
CA ALA A 442 2.78 -28.14 -14.82
C ALA A 442 3.73 -29.33 -14.66
N ARG A 443 3.94 -29.80 -13.41
CA ARG A 443 4.73 -31.01 -13.15
C ARG A 443 4.11 -32.25 -13.79
N TYR A 444 2.80 -32.45 -13.61
CA TYR A 444 2.08 -33.56 -14.25
C TYR A 444 2.24 -33.57 -15.77
N ASN A 445 2.12 -32.41 -16.44
CA ASN A 445 2.27 -32.33 -17.90
C ASN A 445 3.70 -32.61 -18.39
N ILE A 446 4.72 -32.25 -17.60
CA ILE A 446 6.11 -32.60 -17.93
C ILE A 446 6.26 -34.12 -17.92
N GLU A 447 5.72 -34.79 -16.90
CA GLU A 447 5.76 -36.26 -16.80
C GLU A 447 4.92 -36.92 -17.92
N ALA A 448 3.75 -36.37 -18.24
CA ALA A 448 2.89 -36.85 -19.33
C ALA A 448 3.54 -36.75 -20.72
N ASN A 449 4.41 -35.76 -20.93
CA ASN A 449 5.12 -35.52 -22.19
C ASN A 449 6.58 -36.05 -22.19
N GLY A 450 7.07 -36.56 -21.06
CA GLY A 450 8.45 -36.96 -20.82
C GLY A 450 8.75 -38.44 -21.09
N THR A 451 9.94 -38.89 -20.67
CA THR A 451 10.45 -40.26 -20.91
C THR A 451 9.66 -41.35 -20.15
N LYS A 452 8.67 -41.95 -20.83
CA LYS A 452 8.23 -43.37 -20.83
C LYS A 452 8.15 -44.19 -19.52
N LYS A 453 8.10 -43.60 -18.33
CA LYS A 453 7.88 -44.37 -17.09
C LYS A 453 6.42 -44.80 -16.94
N CYS A 454 5.47 -43.89 -17.16
CA CYS A 454 4.02 -44.11 -17.03
C CYS A 454 3.38 -43.94 -18.42
N ASN A 455 2.92 -45.02 -19.07
CA ASN A 455 2.32 -44.99 -20.41
C ASN A 455 0.80 -44.74 -20.35
N ASN A 456 0.22 -44.11 -21.38
CA ASN A 456 -1.23 -43.88 -21.54
C ASN A 456 -1.89 -42.99 -20.46
N LEU A 457 -1.21 -41.94 -20.01
CA LEU A 457 -1.84 -40.90 -19.20
C LEU A 457 -2.93 -40.18 -20.02
N PRO A 458 -4.07 -39.79 -19.39
CA PRO A 458 -5.14 -39.10 -20.09
C PRO A 458 -4.68 -37.76 -20.66
N GLU A 459 -5.26 -37.39 -21.79
CA GLU A 459 -4.97 -36.09 -22.39
C GLU A 459 -5.36 -34.95 -21.43
N PRO A 460 -4.51 -33.91 -21.34
CA PRO A 460 -4.76 -32.80 -20.44
C PRO A 460 -5.99 -31.97 -20.87
N PRO A 461 -6.91 -31.59 -19.96
CA PRO A 461 -7.96 -30.62 -20.29
C PRO A 461 -7.36 -29.28 -20.73
N VAL A 462 -7.99 -28.65 -21.73
CA VAL A 462 -7.63 -27.31 -22.19
C VAL A 462 -8.03 -26.30 -21.11
N ILE A 463 -7.07 -25.89 -20.28
CA ILE A 463 -7.29 -24.99 -19.13
C ILE A 463 -8.07 -23.73 -19.52
N GLU A 464 -7.78 -23.14 -20.69
CA GLU A 464 -8.47 -21.94 -21.15
C GLU A 464 -9.97 -22.17 -21.34
N LYS A 465 -10.36 -23.26 -22.01
CA LYS A 465 -11.76 -23.63 -22.21
C LYS A 465 -12.46 -23.93 -20.89
N LEU A 466 -11.79 -24.66 -20.00
CA LEU A 466 -12.30 -24.97 -18.66
C LEU A 466 -12.52 -23.69 -17.85
N ASN A 467 -11.54 -22.78 -17.84
CA ASN A 467 -11.66 -21.49 -17.16
C ASN A 467 -12.77 -20.61 -17.73
N GLN A 468 -12.96 -20.57 -19.04
CA GLN A 468 -14.06 -19.83 -19.65
C GLN A 468 -15.43 -20.38 -19.20
N LYS A 469 -15.59 -21.71 -19.22
CA LYS A 469 -16.81 -22.40 -18.76
C LYS A 469 -17.09 -22.13 -17.28
N GLU A 470 -16.09 -22.33 -16.42
CA GLU A 470 -16.24 -22.15 -14.98
C GLU A 470 -16.43 -20.67 -14.60
N LYS A 471 -15.81 -19.74 -15.33
CA LYS A 471 -16.05 -18.29 -15.17
C LYS A 471 -17.48 -17.90 -15.50
N ALA A 472 -18.04 -18.44 -16.59
CA ALA A 472 -19.44 -18.20 -16.95
C ALA A 472 -20.40 -18.77 -15.89
N ALA A 473 -20.13 -19.99 -15.40
CA ALA A 473 -20.91 -20.62 -14.32
C ALA A 473 -20.81 -19.82 -13.00
N SER A 474 -19.61 -19.42 -12.60
CA SER A 474 -19.32 -18.59 -11.43
C SER A 474 -20.06 -17.24 -11.52
N LEU A 475 -20.03 -16.58 -12.68
CA LEU A 475 -20.76 -15.34 -12.91
C LEU A 475 -22.28 -15.54 -12.77
N SER A 476 -22.83 -16.63 -13.32
CA SER A 476 -24.25 -16.96 -13.17
C SER A 476 -24.64 -17.18 -11.71
N LYS A 477 -23.86 -17.96 -10.96
CA LYS A 477 -24.06 -18.18 -9.51
C LYS A 477 -23.98 -16.87 -8.72
N THR A 478 -23.04 -16.00 -9.08
CA THR A 478 -22.89 -14.68 -8.45
C THR A 478 -24.09 -13.78 -8.71
N ARG A 479 -24.63 -13.78 -9.94
CA ARG A 479 -25.86 -13.03 -10.26
C ARG A 479 -27.03 -13.48 -9.40
N GLU A 480 -27.17 -14.79 -9.18
CA GLU A 480 -28.23 -15.32 -8.31
C GLU A 480 -28.07 -14.83 -6.86
N LEU A 481 -26.86 -14.90 -6.30
CA LEU A 481 -26.58 -14.38 -4.96
C LEU A 481 -26.81 -12.86 -4.87
N CYS A 482 -26.48 -12.13 -5.93
CA CYS A 482 -26.64 -10.68 -5.99
C CYS A 482 -28.10 -10.25 -5.84
N LYS A 483 -29.09 -11.05 -6.26
CA LYS A 483 -30.51 -10.73 -6.09
C LYS A 483 -30.89 -10.45 -4.64
N THR A 484 -30.24 -11.15 -3.70
CA THR A 484 -30.43 -10.94 -2.26
C THR A 484 -29.97 -9.55 -1.81
N TYR A 485 -28.98 -8.96 -2.50
CA TYR A 485 -28.26 -7.74 -2.10
C TYR A 485 -28.61 -6.51 -2.93
N THR A 486 -29.16 -6.70 -4.12
CA THR A 486 -29.65 -5.63 -4.98
C THR A 486 -30.99 -5.10 -4.50
N ASN A 487 -31.23 -3.80 -4.68
CA ASN A 487 -32.49 -3.13 -4.37
C ASN A 487 -32.92 -3.16 -2.89
N ILE A 488 -32.01 -3.49 -1.96
CA ILE A 488 -32.25 -3.28 -0.52
C ILE A 488 -32.01 -1.81 -0.16
N ARG A 489 -32.85 -1.28 0.74
CA ARG A 489 -32.56 -0.05 1.46
C ARG A 489 -31.34 -0.27 2.38
N LEU A 490 -30.36 0.62 2.30
CA LEU A 490 -29.27 0.65 3.28
C LEU A 490 -29.80 1.35 4.53
N ASP A 491 -30.43 0.58 5.41
CA ASP A 491 -30.83 1.02 6.74
C ASP A 491 -29.61 0.96 7.66
N THR A 492 -28.62 1.82 7.41
CA THR A 492 -27.49 1.96 8.33
C THR A 492 -27.93 2.81 9.53
N PRO A 493 -27.70 2.37 10.79
CA PRO A 493 -27.90 3.23 11.95
C PRO A 493 -27.17 4.55 11.75
N GLN A 494 -27.87 5.68 11.91
CA GLN A 494 -27.26 7.00 11.88
C GLN A 494 -26.41 7.18 13.14
N HIS A 495 -25.20 6.63 13.12
CA HIS A 495 -24.12 7.04 14.02
C HIS A 495 -23.46 8.32 13.51
N TRP A 496 -23.54 8.58 12.20
CA TRP A 496 -23.14 9.82 11.58
C TRP A 496 -23.97 11.00 12.10
N ASN A 497 -23.29 11.87 12.85
CA ASN A 497 -23.70 13.25 13.14
C ASN A 497 -25.14 13.41 13.69
N GLN A 498 -25.54 12.55 14.63
CA GLN A 498 -26.84 12.67 15.33
C GLN A 498 -27.10 14.10 15.82
N GLU A 499 -26.05 14.78 16.27
CA GLU A 499 -26.07 16.15 16.78
C GLU A 499 -26.58 17.20 15.76
N HIS A 500 -26.40 16.98 14.45
CA HIS A 500 -26.83 17.93 13.40
C HIS A 500 -27.69 17.29 12.30
N ALA A 501 -28.14 16.05 12.48
CA ALA A 501 -28.84 15.30 11.44
C ALA A 501 -30.15 15.97 10.99
N SER A 502 -30.96 16.44 11.94
CA SER A 502 -32.22 17.16 11.68
C SER A 502 -32.00 18.47 10.91
N ILE A 503 -30.90 19.16 11.22
CA ILE A 503 -30.51 20.42 10.58
C ILE A 503 -30.09 20.17 9.12
N LEU A 504 -29.21 19.19 8.91
CA LEU A 504 -28.66 18.87 7.60
C LEU A 504 -29.72 18.30 6.65
N GLU A 505 -30.76 17.65 7.16
CA GLU A 505 -31.83 17.05 6.37
C GLU A 505 -32.57 18.06 5.47
N HIS A 506 -32.68 19.32 5.93
CA HIS A 506 -33.38 20.37 5.21
C HIS A 506 -32.50 21.19 4.25
N LEU A 507 -31.22 20.85 4.11
CA LEU A 507 -30.27 21.62 3.29
C LEU A 507 -30.06 21.01 1.89
N SER A 508 -29.55 21.82 0.95
CA SER A 508 -29.44 21.47 -0.48
C SER A 508 -28.57 20.23 -0.73
N ALA A 509 -27.51 20.03 0.04
CA ALA A 509 -26.66 18.85 -0.07
C ALA A 509 -27.44 17.54 0.20
N ASN A 510 -28.39 17.54 1.12
CA ASN A 510 -29.17 16.35 1.46
C ASN A 510 -30.10 15.92 0.32
N GLU A 511 -30.66 16.87 -0.43
CA GLU A 511 -31.47 16.58 -1.62
C GLU A 511 -30.66 15.78 -2.66
N VAL A 512 -29.38 16.11 -2.83
CA VAL A 512 -28.45 15.41 -3.73
C VAL A 512 -28.14 14.00 -3.22
N TYR A 513 -27.84 13.85 -1.92
CA TYR A 513 -27.59 12.53 -1.32
C TYR A 513 -28.82 11.62 -1.38
N ASN A 514 -30.02 12.17 -1.26
CA ASN A 514 -31.26 11.41 -1.41
C ASN A 514 -31.44 10.80 -2.81
N LYS A 515 -30.95 11.47 -3.86
CA LYS A 515 -30.92 10.90 -5.22
C LYS A 515 -30.01 9.67 -5.28
N LEU A 516 -28.81 9.75 -4.71
CA LEU A 516 -27.87 8.62 -4.61
C LEU A 516 -28.41 7.48 -3.75
N ASN A 517 -29.19 7.78 -2.71
CA ASN A 517 -29.87 6.79 -1.87
C ASN A 517 -31.01 6.06 -2.62
N LYS A 518 -31.60 6.64 -3.66
CA LYS A 518 -32.71 6.05 -4.42
C LYS A 518 -32.27 5.19 -5.61
N VAL A 519 -30.99 5.24 -6.00
CA VAL A 519 -30.49 4.45 -7.13
C VAL A 519 -30.66 2.96 -6.87
N THR A 520 -31.32 2.29 -7.81
CA THR A 520 -31.49 0.85 -7.87
C THR A 520 -30.26 0.19 -8.46
N SER A 521 -29.98 -1.04 -8.03
CA SER A 521 -28.83 -1.82 -8.51
C SER A 521 -29.33 -3.03 -9.28
N ASP A 522 -28.67 -3.38 -10.38
CA ASP A 522 -28.98 -4.59 -11.13
C ASP A 522 -27.97 -5.72 -10.86
N ASP A 523 -28.45 -6.96 -10.95
CA ASP A 523 -27.69 -8.17 -10.65
C ASP A 523 -26.43 -8.31 -11.52
N ASN A 524 -26.46 -7.80 -12.76
CA ASN A 524 -25.30 -7.87 -13.65
C ASN A 524 -24.21 -6.91 -13.20
N THR A 525 -24.57 -5.68 -12.83
CA THR A 525 -23.62 -4.70 -12.24
C THR A 525 -23.05 -5.24 -10.94
N CYS A 526 -23.89 -5.79 -10.05
CA CYS A 526 -23.44 -6.42 -8.81
C CYS A 526 -22.45 -7.57 -9.09
N ALA A 527 -22.83 -8.55 -9.91
CA ALA A 527 -22.01 -9.73 -10.14
C ALA A 527 -20.68 -9.41 -10.84
N LYS A 528 -20.66 -8.34 -11.64
CA LYS A 528 -19.47 -7.91 -12.37
C LYS A 528 -18.44 -7.20 -11.48
N TYR A 529 -18.88 -6.35 -10.55
CA TYR A 529 -17.96 -5.49 -9.78
C TYR A 529 -17.82 -5.88 -8.31
N CYS A 530 -18.81 -6.59 -7.75
CA CYS A 530 -18.89 -6.89 -6.31
C CYS A 530 -18.68 -8.36 -5.96
N ALA A 531 -18.35 -9.22 -6.93
CA ALA A 531 -18.27 -10.67 -6.74
C ALA A 531 -17.48 -11.08 -5.47
N ASN A 532 -16.29 -10.52 -5.27
CA ASN A 532 -15.44 -10.87 -4.12
C ASN A 532 -16.09 -10.53 -2.77
N ILE A 533 -16.81 -9.41 -2.68
CA ILE A 533 -17.55 -9.03 -1.47
C ILE A 533 -18.73 -9.97 -1.24
N ILE A 534 -19.50 -10.27 -2.30
CA ILE A 534 -20.69 -11.14 -2.22
C ILE A 534 -20.33 -12.56 -1.75
N HIS A 535 -19.22 -13.12 -2.24
CA HIS A 535 -18.74 -14.46 -1.87
C HIS A 535 -17.95 -14.52 -0.56
N SER A 536 -17.78 -13.39 0.13
CA SER A 536 -17.06 -13.34 1.40
C SER A 536 -17.84 -14.09 2.51
N THR A 537 -17.09 -14.88 3.28
CA THR A 537 -17.57 -15.53 4.51
C THR A 537 -17.38 -14.67 5.75
N GLU A 538 -16.75 -13.49 5.62
CA GLU A 538 -16.66 -12.53 6.72
C GLU A 538 -18.05 -11.94 7.03
N ASN A 539 -18.28 -11.60 8.30
CA ASN A 539 -19.48 -10.88 8.71
C ASN A 539 -19.40 -9.41 8.24
N ILE A 540 -19.70 -9.20 6.95
CA ILE A 540 -19.62 -7.91 6.24
C ILE A 540 -20.90 -7.64 5.43
N GLU A 541 -22.05 -8.00 5.99
CA GLU A 541 -23.34 -8.02 5.30
C GLU A 541 -23.74 -6.63 4.76
N GLU A 542 -23.42 -5.57 5.50
CA GLU A 542 -23.65 -4.19 5.09
C GLU A 542 -22.82 -3.81 3.87
N PHE A 543 -21.59 -4.33 3.74
CA PHE A 543 -20.76 -4.12 2.56
C PHE A 543 -21.29 -4.85 1.33
N LYS A 544 -21.89 -6.04 1.52
CA LYS A 544 -22.58 -6.77 0.45
C LYS A 544 -23.76 -5.98 -0.10
N LYS A 545 -24.44 -5.18 0.73
CA LYS A 545 -25.50 -4.25 0.33
C LYS A 545 -24.95 -2.95 -0.28
N LEU A 546 -23.85 -2.41 0.26
CA LEU A 546 -23.26 -1.15 -0.18
C LEU A 546 -22.63 -1.24 -1.57
N CYS A 547 -21.89 -2.31 -1.86
CA CYS A 547 -21.12 -2.41 -3.11
C CYS A 547 -21.98 -2.32 -4.39
N PRO A 548 -23.09 -3.06 -4.53
CA PRO A 548 -23.95 -2.97 -5.71
C PRO A 548 -24.48 -1.56 -5.93
N LYS A 549 -24.85 -0.88 -4.85
CA LYS A 549 -25.39 0.47 -4.91
C LYS A 549 -24.34 1.50 -5.28
N LEU A 550 -23.17 1.42 -4.68
CA LEU A 550 -22.03 2.28 -4.99
C LEU A 550 -21.61 2.15 -6.45
N THR A 551 -21.47 0.91 -6.95
CA THR A 551 -21.08 0.67 -8.35
C THR A 551 -22.15 1.10 -9.34
N SER A 552 -23.42 0.99 -8.99
CA SER A 552 -24.55 1.52 -9.78
C SER A 552 -24.59 3.05 -9.76
N ASN A 553 -24.33 3.68 -8.61
CA ASN A 553 -24.18 5.12 -8.49
C ASN A 553 -23.04 5.65 -9.36
N ILE A 554 -21.87 4.99 -9.38
CA ILE A 554 -20.76 5.34 -10.27
C ILE A 554 -21.21 5.27 -11.73
N LYS A 555 -21.89 4.19 -12.12
CA LYS A 555 -22.30 4.00 -13.52
C LYS A 555 -23.32 5.01 -14.02
N ASN A 556 -24.23 5.44 -13.15
CA ASN A 556 -25.36 6.29 -13.50
C ASN A 556 -25.19 7.73 -13.03
N LEU A 557 -24.02 8.10 -12.49
CA LEU A 557 -23.84 9.35 -11.74
C LEU A 557 -24.28 10.60 -12.51
N SER A 558 -23.88 10.72 -13.77
CA SER A 558 -24.20 11.87 -14.62
C SER A 558 -25.69 12.01 -14.88
N LYS A 559 -26.43 10.89 -14.93
CA LYS A 559 -27.88 10.85 -15.09
C LYS A 559 -28.59 11.08 -13.76
N THR A 560 -28.12 10.46 -12.68
CA THR A 560 -28.71 10.60 -11.34
C THR A 560 -28.59 12.02 -10.82
N LEU A 561 -27.48 12.70 -11.11
CA LEU A 561 -27.18 14.07 -10.67
C LEU A 561 -27.09 15.03 -11.86
N GLU A 562 -28.05 14.94 -12.78
CA GLU A 562 -28.07 15.77 -13.99
C GLU A 562 -28.17 17.27 -13.68
N ASP A 563 -28.85 17.64 -12.59
CA ASP A 563 -29.01 19.00 -12.08
C ASP A 563 -27.73 19.59 -11.47
N THR A 564 -26.82 18.73 -10.99
CA THR A 564 -25.49 19.15 -10.55
C THR A 564 -24.63 19.40 -11.79
N LYS A 565 -24.43 20.67 -12.18
CA LYS A 565 -23.77 21.03 -13.44
C LYS A 565 -22.30 20.58 -13.53
N SER A 566 -21.54 20.70 -12.44
CA SER A 566 -20.12 20.39 -12.40
C SER A 566 -19.87 18.88 -12.28
N PRO A 567 -19.11 18.25 -13.19
CA PRO A 567 -18.69 16.86 -13.06
C PRO A 567 -17.91 16.61 -11.75
N ASP A 568 -17.04 17.54 -11.36
CA ASP A 568 -16.27 17.44 -10.12
C ASP A 568 -17.19 17.45 -8.91
N ASP A 569 -18.23 18.30 -8.90
CA ASP A 569 -19.21 18.32 -7.82
C ASP A 569 -19.98 17.01 -7.71
N ARG A 570 -20.40 16.42 -8.84
CA ARG A 570 -21.03 15.10 -8.84
C ARG A 570 -20.11 14.06 -8.18
N CYS A 571 -18.82 14.12 -8.48
CA CYS A 571 -17.83 13.21 -7.91
C CYS A 571 -17.60 13.46 -6.42
N THR A 572 -17.56 14.71 -5.94
CA THR A 572 -17.40 15.00 -4.51
C THR A 572 -18.64 14.55 -3.72
N TYR A 573 -19.85 14.78 -4.23
CA TYR A 573 -21.08 14.24 -3.64
C TYR A 573 -21.05 12.72 -3.56
N LEU A 574 -20.67 12.01 -4.64
CA LEU A 574 -20.57 10.56 -4.61
C LEU A 574 -19.51 10.07 -3.60
N THR A 575 -18.37 10.76 -3.52
CA THR A 575 -17.27 10.43 -2.60
C THR A 575 -17.75 10.52 -1.14
N TYR A 576 -18.33 11.66 -0.76
CA TYR A 576 -18.77 11.88 0.61
C TYR A 576 -20.02 11.08 0.97
N TRP A 577 -20.90 10.78 0.01
CA TRP A 577 -21.95 9.80 0.19
C TRP A 577 -21.39 8.42 0.55
N ALA A 578 -20.39 7.94 -0.21
CA ALA A 578 -19.79 6.64 0.03
C ALA A 578 -19.07 6.59 1.39
N TYR A 579 -18.32 7.64 1.74
CA TYR A 579 -17.66 7.76 3.04
C TYR A 579 -18.67 7.71 4.19
N GLU A 580 -19.77 8.46 4.12
CA GLU A 580 -20.84 8.43 5.12
C GLU A 580 -21.40 7.02 5.30
N LYS A 581 -21.68 6.30 4.20
CA LYS A 581 -22.19 4.91 4.29
C LYS A 581 -21.19 3.98 4.96
N ILE A 582 -19.90 4.13 4.68
CA ILE A 582 -18.86 3.32 5.31
C ILE A 582 -18.72 3.66 6.80
N ILE A 583 -18.75 4.94 7.17
CA ILE A 583 -18.67 5.38 8.57
C ILE A 583 -19.80 4.79 9.40
N ASN A 584 -21.02 4.72 8.86
CA ASN A 584 -22.16 4.14 9.58
C ASN A 584 -22.11 2.60 9.70
N ILE A 585 -21.25 1.92 8.95
CA ILE A 585 -21.07 0.47 9.06
C ILE A 585 -20.07 0.12 10.17
N PHE A 586 -19.11 0.99 10.46
CA PHE A 586 -18.09 0.74 11.46
C PHE A 586 -18.43 1.37 12.81
N ASP A 587 -18.00 0.72 13.90
CA ASP A 587 -17.99 1.34 15.21
C ASP A 587 -17.04 2.56 15.22
N SER A 588 -17.38 3.60 15.96
CA SER A 588 -16.58 4.83 16.08
C SER A 588 -15.15 4.58 16.56
N ASN A 589 -14.91 3.48 17.29
CA ASN A 589 -13.61 3.08 17.79
C ASN A 589 -12.80 2.19 16.80
N THR A 590 -13.34 1.92 15.61
CA THR A 590 -12.69 1.03 14.63
C THR A 590 -11.43 1.69 14.06
N ARG A 591 -10.27 1.10 14.36
CA ARG A 591 -8.96 1.53 13.83
C ARG A 591 -8.58 0.71 12.59
N HIS A 592 -7.73 1.27 11.73
CA HIS A 592 -7.20 0.64 10.51
C HIS A 592 -8.28 0.14 9.55
N VAL A 593 -9.31 0.96 9.32
CA VAL A 593 -10.43 0.64 8.43
C VAL A 593 -9.95 0.29 7.02
N HIS A 594 -8.95 1.00 6.50
CA HIS A 594 -8.39 0.78 5.17
C HIS A 594 -7.71 -0.59 4.98
N ASP A 595 -7.29 -1.25 6.07
CA ASP A 595 -6.70 -2.59 6.01
C ASP A 595 -7.78 -3.69 5.95
N LYS A 596 -9.05 -3.36 6.26
CA LYS A 596 -10.13 -4.33 6.25
C LYS A 596 -10.35 -4.89 4.84
N PHE A 597 -10.52 -6.21 4.75
CA PHE A 597 -10.78 -6.92 3.50
C PHE A 597 -11.93 -6.28 2.71
N ALA A 598 -13.07 -6.01 3.36
CA ALA A 598 -14.22 -5.38 2.72
C ALA A 598 -13.89 -4.03 2.05
N ILE A 599 -13.04 -3.20 2.66
CA ILE A 599 -12.65 -1.89 2.13
C ILE A 599 -11.73 -2.03 0.92
N ASN A 600 -10.79 -2.98 0.97
CA ASN A 600 -9.93 -3.28 -0.18
C ASN A 600 -10.72 -3.79 -1.38
N GLU A 601 -11.71 -4.66 -1.16
CA GLU A 601 -12.58 -5.14 -2.22
C GLU A 601 -13.53 -4.04 -2.73
N LEU A 602 -13.98 -3.13 -1.86
CA LEU A 602 -14.82 -2.00 -2.28
C LEU A 602 -14.03 -1.02 -3.14
N ASN A 603 -12.77 -0.74 -2.79
CA ASN A 603 -11.84 0.03 -3.62
C ASN A 603 -11.66 -0.61 -5.02
N GLN A 604 -11.54 -1.94 -5.09
CA GLN A 604 -11.47 -2.65 -6.36
C GLN A 604 -12.77 -2.50 -7.18
N ALA A 605 -13.93 -2.60 -6.53
CA ALA A 605 -15.22 -2.40 -7.19
C ALA A 605 -15.37 -0.99 -7.77
N VAL A 606 -14.99 0.05 -7.01
CA VAL A 606 -14.96 1.45 -7.46
C VAL A 606 -14.04 1.63 -8.67
N PHE A 607 -12.84 1.04 -8.61
CA PHE A 607 -11.88 1.06 -9.70
C PHE A 607 -12.47 0.43 -10.98
N MET A 608 -13.01 -0.79 -10.86
CA MET A 608 -13.52 -1.51 -12.01
C MET A 608 -14.73 -0.80 -12.64
N ALA A 609 -15.64 -0.25 -11.83
CA ALA A 609 -16.78 0.52 -12.31
C ALA A 609 -16.33 1.77 -13.07
N ASN A 610 -15.38 2.54 -12.53
CA ASN A 610 -14.86 3.76 -13.17
C ASN A 610 -14.01 3.46 -14.42
N SER A 611 -13.38 2.29 -14.51
CA SER A 611 -12.49 1.94 -15.63
C SER A 611 -13.18 1.94 -17.01
N GLU A 612 -14.52 1.86 -17.02
CA GLU A 612 -15.34 1.83 -18.22
C GLU A 612 -15.69 3.24 -18.75
N PHE A 613 -15.30 4.30 -18.06
CA PHE A 613 -15.54 5.69 -18.46
C PHE A 613 -14.27 6.34 -19.06
N PRO A 614 -14.40 7.34 -19.94
CA PRO A 614 -13.26 8.15 -20.38
C PRO A 614 -12.74 9.00 -19.21
N ALA A 615 -11.47 9.43 -19.27
CA ALA A 615 -10.78 10.08 -18.14
C ALA A 615 -11.55 11.24 -17.49
N LYS A 616 -12.19 12.09 -18.30
CA LYS A 616 -12.95 13.27 -17.87
C LYS A 616 -14.25 12.96 -17.09
N ASP A 617 -14.79 11.75 -17.24
CA ASP A 617 -16.07 11.35 -16.64
C ASP A 617 -15.86 10.39 -15.44
N LYS A 618 -14.60 10.12 -15.06
CA LYS A 618 -14.26 9.24 -13.95
C LYS A 618 -14.33 9.98 -12.62
N CYS A 619 -14.96 9.39 -11.62
CA CYS A 619 -14.90 9.86 -10.25
C CYS A 619 -13.83 9.08 -9.47
N LEU A 620 -12.67 9.70 -9.33
CA LEU A 620 -11.49 9.10 -8.70
C LEU A 620 -11.46 9.36 -7.20
N PHE A 621 -11.88 8.36 -6.42
CA PHE A 621 -11.73 8.34 -4.97
C PHE A 621 -11.38 6.95 -4.45
N SER A 622 -10.84 6.90 -3.23
CA SER A 622 -10.42 5.67 -2.57
C SER A 622 -10.72 5.72 -1.08
N PHE A 623 -11.03 4.58 -0.51
CA PHE A 623 -11.33 4.39 0.91
C PHE A 623 -10.05 4.17 1.72
N THR A 624 -9.11 5.11 1.62
CA THR A 624 -7.80 5.00 2.27
C THR A 624 -7.62 5.94 3.47
N GLY A 625 -8.46 6.96 3.61
CA GLY A 625 -8.45 7.88 4.75
C GLY A 625 -9.09 7.29 6.01
N ASN A 626 -9.12 8.08 7.09
CA ASN A 626 -9.73 7.66 8.35
C ASN A 626 -11.16 8.19 8.52
N LEU A 627 -11.96 7.51 9.35
CA LEU A 627 -13.39 7.83 9.53
C LEU A 627 -13.62 9.25 10.07
N SER A 628 -12.74 9.75 10.95
CA SER A 628 -12.87 11.09 11.54
C SER A 628 -12.58 12.19 10.53
N GLU A 629 -11.55 12.02 9.70
CA GLU A 629 -11.24 12.96 8.61
C GLU A 629 -12.36 13.00 7.59
N TRP A 630 -12.84 11.84 7.14
CA TRP A 630 -14.01 11.80 6.26
C TRP A 630 -15.23 12.48 6.90
N LYS A 631 -15.30 12.47 8.24
CA LYS A 631 -16.32 13.20 8.97
C LYS A 631 -16.20 14.71 8.80
N ASP A 632 -15.04 15.22 9.10
CA ASP A 632 -14.75 16.65 9.04
C ASP A 632 -14.78 17.17 7.59
N GLU A 633 -14.19 16.43 6.64
CA GLU A 633 -14.20 16.78 5.21
C GLU A 633 -15.62 16.88 4.66
N LYS A 634 -16.49 15.91 4.96
CA LYS A 634 -17.88 15.96 4.49
C LYS A 634 -18.64 17.11 5.12
N LEU A 635 -18.43 17.43 6.40
CA LEU A 635 -19.08 18.58 7.05
C LEU A 635 -18.70 19.90 6.38
N LEU A 636 -17.41 20.07 6.07
CA LEU A 636 -16.90 21.22 5.34
C LEU A 636 -17.44 21.26 3.91
N HIS A 637 -17.39 20.14 3.18
CA HIS A 637 -17.98 20.04 1.84
C HIS A 637 -19.47 20.45 1.84
N ASP A 638 -20.25 19.86 2.74
CA ASP A 638 -21.69 20.12 2.82
C ASP A 638 -21.96 21.58 3.22
N TYR A 639 -21.16 22.16 4.10
CA TYR A 639 -21.21 23.60 4.42
C TYR A 639 -21.08 24.47 3.16
N PHE A 640 -20.03 24.26 2.35
CA PHE A 640 -19.83 25.05 1.13
C PHE A 640 -20.93 24.83 0.09
N LYS A 641 -21.52 23.63 0.02
CA LYS A 641 -22.65 23.31 -0.87
C LYS A 641 -23.98 23.89 -0.39
N ASN A 642 -24.10 24.13 0.91
CA ASN A 642 -25.29 24.69 1.54
C ASN A 642 -25.18 26.21 1.77
N TYR A 643 -23.99 26.80 1.58
CA TYR A 643 -23.66 28.16 1.99
C TYR A 643 -24.68 29.21 1.54
N GLU A 644 -25.09 29.23 0.27
CA GLU A 644 -26.07 30.21 -0.23
C GLU A 644 -27.45 30.06 0.45
N LYS A 645 -27.94 28.83 0.60
CA LYS A 645 -29.22 28.54 1.28
C LYS A 645 -29.17 28.98 2.75
N ILE A 646 -28.04 28.71 3.38
CA ILE A 646 -27.78 29.03 4.78
C ILE A 646 -27.62 30.56 4.99
N ARG A 647 -26.84 31.24 4.14
CA ARG A 647 -26.59 32.69 4.19
C ARG A 647 -27.89 33.49 4.13
N ASN A 648 -28.81 33.06 3.27
CA ASN A 648 -30.13 33.68 3.13
C ASN A 648 -31.00 33.53 4.39
N CYS A 649 -30.72 32.58 5.28
CA CYS A 649 -31.40 32.45 6.57
C CYS A 649 -31.17 33.70 7.44
N GLY A 650 -29.93 34.19 7.52
CA GLY A 650 -29.55 35.37 8.30
C GLY A 650 -30.20 36.67 7.80
N THR A 651 -30.62 36.72 6.53
CA THR A 651 -31.31 37.87 5.92
C THR A 651 -32.83 37.77 5.98
N SER A 652 -33.39 36.64 6.38
CA SER A 652 -34.84 36.40 6.40
C SER A 652 -35.53 37.04 7.61
N THR A 653 -36.81 37.39 7.46
CA THR A 653 -37.63 38.01 8.54
C THR A 653 -37.98 37.05 9.67
N ASN A 654 -37.77 35.74 9.52
CA ASN A 654 -38.01 34.70 10.54
C ASN A 654 -36.70 34.26 11.23
N ARG A 655 -36.04 35.19 11.92
CA ARG A 655 -34.74 34.97 12.61
C ARG A 655 -34.75 33.84 13.67
N ASN A 656 -35.92 33.44 14.17
CA ASN A 656 -36.01 32.41 15.22
C ASN A 656 -35.73 30.98 14.73
N ASP A 657 -35.97 30.67 13.45
CA ASP A 657 -35.71 29.33 12.89
C ASP A 657 -34.20 29.09 12.66
N CYS A 658 -33.44 30.17 12.41
CA CYS A 658 -32.00 30.09 12.09
C CYS A 658 -31.10 29.86 13.31
N LYS A 659 -31.58 30.13 14.54
CA LYS A 659 -30.83 29.85 15.78
C LYS A 659 -30.51 28.37 15.97
N SER A 660 -31.31 27.49 15.35
CA SER A 660 -31.05 26.05 15.32
C SER A 660 -29.72 25.70 14.65
N TYR A 661 -29.19 26.55 13.77
CA TYR A 661 -27.90 26.32 13.09
C TYR A 661 -26.67 26.65 13.93
N CYS A 662 -26.81 27.29 15.10
CA CYS A 662 -25.67 27.85 15.84
C CYS A 662 -24.64 26.78 16.25
N ASP A 663 -25.08 25.64 16.77
CA ASP A 663 -24.15 24.56 17.14
C ASP A 663 -23.41 23.99 15.92
N TYR A 664 -24.12 23.84 14.80
CA TYR A 664 -23.52 23.42 13.54
C TYR A 664 -22.45 24.42 13.06
N PHE A 665 -22.70 25.72 13.13
CA PHE A 665 -21.73 26.72 12.72
C PHE A 665 -20.53 26.84 13.63
N ASN A 666 -20.71 26.73 14.95
CA ASN A 666 -19.59 26.69 15.89
C ASN A 666 -18.66 25.54 15.50
N ARG A 667 -19.22 24.35 15.24
CA ARG A 667 -18.47 23.20 14.74
C ARG A 667 -17.78 23.48 13.40
N ILE A 668 -18.46 24.10 12.43
CA ILE A 668 -17.83 24.45 11.14
C ILE A 668 -16.72 25.49 11.32
N SER A 669 -16.86 26.46 12.24
CA SER A 669 -15.83 27.47 12.51
C SER A 669 -14.54 26.83 13.04
N GLU A 670 -14.66 25.92 14.01
CA GLU A 670 -13.52 25.13 14.51
C GLU A 670 -12.86 24.30 13.39
N LEU A 671 -13.68 23.65 12.58
CA LEU A 671 -13.21 22.85 11.44
C LEU A 671 -12.51 23.71 10.40
N TYR A 672 -13.04 24.88 10.10
CA TYR A 672 -12.46 25.82 9.15
C TYR A 672 -11.09 26.29 9.64
N SER A 673 -10.99 26.78 10.88
CA SER A 673 -9.73 27.25 11.48
C SER A 673 -8.67 26.15 11.56
N SER A 674 -9.07 24.89 11.80
CA SER A 674 -8.13 23.76 11.86
C SER A 674 -7.64 23.29 10.48
N HIS A 675 -8.43 23.50 9.42
CA HIS A 675 -8.09 23.04 8.05
C HIS A 675 -7.45 24.13 7.19
N ILE A 676 -7.71 25.42 7.44
CA ILE A 676 -7.21 26.52 6.61
C ILE A 676 -5.69 26.49 6.45
N ASN A 677 -4.94 26.23 7.53
CA ASN A 677 -3.48 26.14 7.50
C ASN A 677 -2.94 24.96 6.64
N LYS A 678 -3.77 23.93 6.44
CA LYS A 678 -3.42 22.73 5.66
C LYS A 678 -3.91 22.82 4.23
N CYS A 679 -5.00 23.53 4.01
CA CYS A 679 -5.75 23.55 2.76
C CYS A 679 -5.61 24.85 1.97
N CYS A 680 -5.06 25.91 2.56
CA CYS A 680 -4.88 27.20 1.91
C CYS A 680 -3.41 27.64 1.92
N SER A 681 -3.00 28.21 0.79
CA SER A 681 -1.74 28.94 0.69
C SER A 681 -2.05 30.33 0.15
N CYS A 682 -1.91 31.34 1.01
CA CYS A 682 -2.28 32.71 0.70
C CYS A 682 -1.04 33.60 0.59
N TYR A 683 -1.08 34.57 -0.31
CA TYR A 683 -0.02 35.56 -0.50
C TYR A 683 -0.61 36.95 -0.53
N SER A 684 0.06 37.92 0.10
CA SER A 684 -0.26 39.35 -0.03
C SER A 684 0.70 40.02 -1.01
N TYR A 685 0.14 40.62 -2.08
CA TYR A 685 0.65 41.73 -2.93
C TYR A 685 0.45 41.47 -4.45
N PRO A 686 -0.17 42.39 -5.21
CA PRO A 686 -0.81 43.64 -4.77
C PRO A 686 -2.16 43.44 -4.06
N GLU A 687 -2.79 42.28 -4.21
CA GLU A 687 -4.01 41.85 -3.49
C GLU A 687 -3.80 40.47 -2.86
N ARG A 688 -4.65 40.07 -1.91
CA ARG A 688 -4.57 38.74 -1.28
C ARG A 688 -5.06 37.69 -2.28
N VAL A 689 -4.18 36.76 -2.65
CA VAL A 689 -4.52 35.62 -3.52
C VAL A 689 -4.28 34.33 -2.74
N CYS A 690 -5.32 33.50 -2.63
CA CYS A 690 -5.24 32.20 -1.97
C CYS A 690 -5.38 31.05 -2.98
N SER A 691 -4.56 30.02 -2.81
CA SER A 691 -4.63 28.77 -3.57
C SER A 691 -5.21 27.64 -2.71
N GLU A 692 -6.14 26.89 -3.28
CA GLU A 692 -6.77 25.74 -2.64
C GLU A 692 -5.94 24.46 -2.86
N LEU A 693 -5.48 23.88 -1.76
CA LEU A 693 -4.76 22.60 -1.73
C LEU A 693 -5.73 21.42 -1.51
N CYS A 694 -6.94 21.69 -1.03
CA CYS A 694 -7.99 20.71 -0.76
C CYS A 694 -9.30 21.00 -1.54
N PRO A 695 -9.25 21.16 -2.87
CA PRO A 695 -10.39 21.64 -3.67
C PRO A 695 -11.63 20.73 -3.65
N LYS A 696 -11.51 19.50 -3.12
CA LYS A 696 -12.62 18.56 -3.00
C LYS A 696 -13.64 18.93 -1.91
N TYR A 697 -13.20 19.62 -0.86
CA TYR A 697 -14.06 19.91 0.30
C TYR A 697 -13.79 21.25 0.97
N PHE A 698 -12.73 21.97 0.59
CA PHE A 698 -12.34 23.21 1.25
C PHE A 698 -12.25 24.36 0.25
N LYS A 699 -12.78 25.53 0.61
CA LYS A 699 -12.59 26.77 -0.13
C LYS A 699 -11.73 27.74 0.67
N CYS A 700 -10.84 28.45 0.00
CA CYS A 700 -9.92 29.40 0.63
C CYS A 700 -10.36 30.86 0.51
N ASP A 701 -11.61 31.10 0.13
CA ASP A 701 -12.18 32.44 0.08
C ASP A 701 -12.69 32.84 1.48
N MET A 702 -12.22 33.99 1.94
CA MET A 702 -12.51 34.54 3.27
C MET A 702 -13.99 34.79 3.50
N GLY A 703 -14.77 35.04 2.44
CA GLY A 703 -16.22 35.21 2.54
C GLY A 703 -16.96 33.96 3.03
N TYR A 704 -16.34 32.78 2.97
CA TYR A 704 -16.89 31.55 3.52
C TYR A 704 -16.51 31.29 4.98
N PHE A 705 -15.78 32.19 5.64
CA PHE A 705 -15.50 32.00 7.06
C PHE A 705 -16.79 32.23 7.89
N PRO A 706 -17.19 31.31 8.78
CA PRO A 706 -18.50 31.40 9.46
C PRO A 706 -18.68 32.56 10.45
N SER A 707 -17.63 33.29 10.87
CA SER A 707 -17.74 34.30 11.94
C SER A 707 -18.81 35.36 11.68
N ASP A 708 -18.82 35.92 10.48
CA ASP A 708 -19.75 37.00 10.13
C ASP A 708 -21.18 36.47 10.03
N LEU A 709 -21.32 35.21 9.61
CA LEU A 709 -22.60 34.53 9.51
C LEU A 709 -23.16 34.17 10.89
N LEU A 710 -22.31 33.71 11.82
CA LEU A 710 -22.63 33.46 13.23
C LEU A 710 -23.15 34.72 13.92
N TYR A 711 -22.47 35.85 13.72
CA TYR A 711 -22.88 37.15 14.23
C TYR A 711 -24.25 37.57 13.66
N ASN A 712 -24.41 37.51 12.34
CA ASN A 712 -25.63 37.94 11.66
C ASN A 712 -26.86 37.09 12.01
N ILE A 713 -26.68 35.82 12.38
CA ILE A 713 -27.77 34.91 12.77
C ILE A 713 -28.17 35.07 14.25
N GLY A 714 -27.38 35.79 15.05
CA GLY A 714 -27.68 36.06 16.46
C GLY A 714 -27.43 34.87 17.39
N CYS A 715 -26.40 34.07 17.10
CA CYS A 715 -25.95 33.00 17.98
C CYS A 715 -25.40 33.55 19.30
N LYS A 716 -25.87 33.01 20.44
CA LYS A 716 -25.42 33.44 21.77
C LYS A 716 -24.04 32.87 22.09
N VAL A 717 -23.15 33.71 22.62
CA VAL A 717 -21.87 33.30 23.19
C VAL A 717 -22.15 32.50 24.47
N LYS A 718 -21.59 31.29 24.60
CA LYS A 718 -21.62 30.57 25.88
C LYS A 718 -20.63 31.25 26.84
N GLU A 719 -21.15 32.00 27.80
CA GLU A 719 -20.44 32.34 29.04
C GLU A 719 -20.31 31.05 29.86
N GLU A 720 -19.12 30.48 29.98
CA GLU A 720 -18.86 29.52 31.07
C GLU A 720 -18.55 30.31 32.35
N LYS A 721 -19.59 30.51 33.16
CA LYS A 721 -19.53 30.77 34.62
C LYS A 721 -18.91 29.53 35.30
N GLU A 722 -18.12 29.55 36.37
CA GLU A 722 -17.89 30.47 37.47
C GLU A 722 -16.65 29.92 38.23
N LYS A 723 -15.71 30.76 38.66
CA LYS A 723 -15.04 30.63 39.97
C LYS A 723 -14.67 32.01 40.49
N GLU A 724 -15.52 32.47 41.41
CA GLU A 724 -15.29 33.32 42.59
C GLU A 724 -14.31 34.49 42.49
N GLU A 725 -14.93 35.69 42.47
CA GLU A 725 -14.55 36.94 43.15
C GLU A 725 -13.07 37.13 43.53
N GLU A 726 -12.33 37.86 42.69
CA GLU A 726 -11.42 38.91 43.18
C GLU A 726 -11.59 40.16 42.31
N GLU A 727 -11.90 41.27 42.97
CA GLU A 727 -12.15 42.59 42.39
C GLU A 727 -10.92 43.13 41.64
N GLY A 728 -11.17 43.69 40.45
CA GLY A 728 -10.25 44.63 39.81
C GLY A 728 -9.34 44.06 38.72
N LYS A 729 -9.93 43.56 37.62
CA LYS A 729 -9.30 43.56 36.29
C LYS A 729 -10.36 43.88 35.24
N GLU A 730 -9.98 44.73 34.28
CA GLU A 730 -10.79 45.06 33.10
C GLU A 730 -11.37 43.80 32.46
N GLU A 731 -12.66 43.85 32.13
CA GLU A 731 -13.34 42.84 31.33
C GLU A 731 -12.67 42.78 29.94
N ASP A 732 -11.79 41.81 29.72
CA ASP A 732 -11.33 41.47 28.38
C ASP A 732 -12.48 40.80 27.61
N GLU A 733 -13.21 41.58 26.83
CA GLU A 733 -14.17 41.12 25.82
C GLU A 733 -13.43 40.20 24.84
N LYS A 734 -13.58 38.87 24.97
CA LYS A 734 -12.96 37.93 24.03
C LYS A 734 -13.72 37.98 22.70
N SER A 735 -13.25 38.84 21.80
CA SER A 735 -13.72 38.97 20.42
C SER A 735 -13.62 37.63 19.68
N TYR A 736 -14.62 37.29 18.87
CA TYR A 736 -14.52 36.19 17.90
C TYR A 736 -13.18 36.25 17.16
N GLU A 737 -12.52 35.10 16.94
CA GLU A 737 -11.39 35.05 16.01
C GLU A 737 -11.93 35.53 14.66
N THR A 738 -11.50 36.71 14.21
CA THR A 738 -12.04 37.30 12.98
C THR A 738 -11.54 36.51 11.78
N ALA A 739 -12.27 36.54 10.66
CA ALA A 739 -11.78 35.97 9.41
C ALA A 739 -10.37 36.52 9.08
N GLU A 740 -10.12 37.78 9.39
CA GLU A 740 -8.84 38.43 9.16
C GLU A 740 -7.72 37.89 10.05
N ASP A 741 -7.99 37.58 11.32
CA ASP A 741 -7.01 36.96 12.22
C ASP A 741 -6.62 35.56 11.76
N VAL A 742 -7.59 34.74 11.36
CA VAL A 742 -7.34 33.39 10.84
C VAL A 742 -6.50 33.45 9.57
N PHE A 743 -6.88 34.30 8.62
CA PHE A 743 -6.18 34.41 7.33
C PHE A 743 -4.81 35.09 7.44
N ARG A 744 -4.58 35.97 8.42
CA ARG A 744 -3.27 36.56 8.70
C ARG A 744 -2.23 35.47 9.01
N ASN A 745 -2.62 34.41 9.72
CA ASN A 745 -1.72 33.31 10.06
C ASN A 745 -1.32 32.44 8.85
N VAL A 746 -2.12 32.42 7.78
CA VAL A 746 -1.88 31.60 6.57
C VAL A 746 -1.32 32.42 5.40
N THR A 747 -1.38 33.75 5.49
CA THR A 747 -0.95 34.65 4.42
C THR A 747 0.52 34.97 4.56
N VAL A 748 1.30 34.65 3.52
CA VAL A 748 2.72 34.98 3.47
C VAL A 748 2.92 36.27 2.69
N ASP A 749 3.57 37.24 3.33
CA ASP A 749 3.94 38.50 2.68
C ASP A 749 5.02 38.29 1.62
N LEU A 750 4.66 38.52 0.37
CA LEU A 750 5.56 38.32 -0.77
C LEU A 750 6.71 39.34 -0.77
N ASP A 751 6.53 40.49 -0.14
CA ASP A 751 7.54 41.53 0.03
C ASP A 751 8.52 41.15 1.15
N VAL A 752 8.07 40.45 2.19
CA VAL A 752 8.96 39.79 3.18
C VAL A 752 9.79 38.68 2.53
N ILE A 753 9.20 37.87 1.64
CA ILE A 753 9.95 36.88 0.84
C ILE A 753 10.98 37.58 -0.06
N LYS A 754 10.62 38.68 -0.74
CA LYS A 754 11.54 39.42 -1.63
C LYS A 754 12.67 40.15 -0.89
N ARG A 755 12.39 40.74 0.28
CA ARG A 755 13.37 41.54 1.06
C ARG A 755 14.30 40.69 1.94
N SER A 756 13.93 39.46 2.25
CA SER A 756 14.72 38.58 3.15
C SER A 756 15.96 37.95 2.51
N HIS A 757 16.30 38.26 1.26
CA HIS A 757 17.37 37.58 0.51
C HIS A 757 17.31 36.05 0.60
N ILE A 758 16.11 35.50 0.78
CA ILE A 758 15.85 34.08 0.54
C ILE A 758 15.79 33.96 -0.98
N GLU A 759 16.81 33.37 -1.59
CA GLU A 759 16.76 32.95 -2.98
C GLU A 759 15.40 32.26 -3.24
N LYS A 760 14.70 32.79 -4.24
CA LYS A 760 13.35 32.43 -4.68
C LYS A 760 12.93 30.99 -4.33
N PRO A 761 11.70 30.75 -3.84
CA PRO A 761 11.12 29.42 -3.87
C PRO A 761 10.76 29.09 -5.33
N CYS A 762 11.73 28.48 -6.01
CA CYS A 762 11.54 27.28 -6.81
C CYS A 762 10.15 27.10 -7.46
N LYS A 763 10.03 27.47 -8.75
CA LYS A 763 8.86 27.24 -9.59
C LYS A 763 9.30 26.42 -10.82
N GLY A 764 8.86 25.16 -10.89
CA GLY A 764 9.14 24.21 -11.99
C GLY A 764 10.53 23.57 -11.96
N LEU A 765 10.61 22.27 -12.30
CA LEU A 765 11.73 21.37 -12.70
C LEU A 765 13.17 21.55 -12.14
N ILE A 766 13.43 22.51 -11.26
CA ILE A 766 14.76 22.91 -10.77
C ILE A 766 14.89 22.65 -9.25
N CYS A 767 13.86 22.09 -8.62
CA CYS A 767 13.85 21.82 -7.16
C CYS A 767 14.34 20.42 -6.78
N ASP A 768 14.84 19.65 -7.74
CA ASP A 768 15.57 18.44 -7.39
C ASP A 768 17.02 18.85 -7.09
N ALA A 769 17.40 18.79 -5.81
CA ALA A 769 18.80 18.99 -5.40
C ALA A 769 19.73 18.00 -6.13
N PHE A 770 19.18 16.90 -6.64
CA PHE A 770 19.85 15.92 -7.48
C PHE A 770 20.08 16.42 -8.92
N ASP A 771 19.08 17.04 -9.56
CA ASP A 771 19.22 17.56 -10.93
C ASP A 771 20.10 18.81 -10.99
N THR A 772 20.12 19.64 -9.94
CA THR A 772 21.02 20.80 -9.86
C THR A 772 22.49 20.36 -9.83
N PHE A 773 22.77 19.23 -9.16
CA PHE A 773 24.10 18.60 -9.14
C PHE A 773 24.44 17.92 -10.48
N ALA A 774 23.45 17.32 -11.15
CA ALA A 774 23.62 16.72 -12.48
C ALA A 774 23.84 17.79 -13.57
N PHE A 775 23.07 18.88 -13.59
CA PHE A 775 23.21 19.95 -14.60
C PHE A 775 24.47 20.77 -14.43
N SER A 776 24.92 21.02 -13.20
CA SER A 776 26.22 21.67 -12.97
C SER A 776 27.37 20.79 -13.47
N SER A 777 27.33 19.48 -13.25
CA SER A 777 28.32 18.55 -13.81
C SER A 777 28.25 18.40 -15.33
N PHE A 778 27.07 18.51 -15.96
CA PHE A 778 26.94 18.59 -17.43
C PHE A 778 27.40 19.93 -18.02
N LEU A 779 27.22 21.05 -17.32
CA LEU A 779 27.77 22.36 -17.70
C LEU A 779 29.30 22.34 -17.67
N PHE A 780 29.90 21.75 -16.64
CA PHE A 780 31.35 21.56 -16.57
C PHE A 780 31.85 20.60 -17.66
N LEU A 781 31.16 19.47 -17.89
CA LEU A 781 31.51 18.55 -18.99
C LEU A 781 31.38 19.21 -20.37
N GLY A 782 30.37 20.05 -20.60
CA GLY A 782 30.21 20.82 -21.83
C GLY A 782 31.30 21.87 -22.04
N ILE A 783 31.73 22.53 -20.96
CA ILE A 783 32.88 23.45 -20.98
C ILE A 783 34.17 22.68 -21.24
N PHE A 784 34.42 21.54 -20.58
CA PHE A 784 35.59 20.70 -20.84
C PHE A 784 35.58 20.10 -22.25
N PHE A 785 34.42 19.73 -22.79
CA PHE A 785 34.29 19.24 -24.17
C PHE A 785 34.56 20.38 -25.17
N SER A 786 34.06 21.59 -24.90
CA SER A 786 34.33 22.77 -25.71
C SER A 786 35.83 23.14 -25.65
N LEU A 787 36.42 23.16 -24.46
CA LEU A 787 37.86 23.39 -24.26
C LEU A 787 38.71 22.29 -24.89
N PHE A 788 38.26 21.03 -24.87
CA PHE A 788 38.93 19.91 -25.56
C PHE A 788 38.85 20.06 -27.08
N VAL A 789 37.71 20.50 -27.63
CA VAL A 789 37.57 20.83 -29.05
C VAL A 789 38.46 22.02 -29.43
N PHE A 790 38.53 23.08 -28.61
CA PHE A 790 39.43 24.22 -28.84
C PHE A 790 40.90 23.84 -28.67
N TYR A 791 41.25 23.00 -27.69
CA TYR A 791 42.59 22.46 -27.48
C TYR A 791 43.02 21.58 -28.65
N LYS A 792 42.14 20.69 -29.13
CA LYS A 792 42.38 19.87 -30.33
C LYS A 792 42.55 20.75 -31.57
N LYS A 793 41.71 21.77 -31.77
CA LYS A 793 41.80 22.71 -32.91
C LYS A 793 43.03 23.63 -32.83
N ALA A 794 43.49 23.96 -31.61
CA ALA A 794 44.72 24.71 -31.36
C ALA A 794 45.98 23.85 -31.55
N ASN A 795 45.91 22.55 -31.25
CA ASN A 795 46.98 21.59 -31.50
C ASN A 795 47.00 21.06 -32.95
N GLU A 796 45.87 21.01 -33.64
CA GLU A 796 45.82 20.83 -35.11
C GLU A 796 46.46 22.05 -35.82
N LYS A 797 46.43 23.25 -35.21
CA LYS A 797 47.19 24.43 -35.67
C LYS A 797 48.68 24.45 -35.24
N LYS A 798 49.12 23.56 -34.36
CA LYS A 798 50.54 23.40 -33.95
C LYS A 798 51.20 22.13 -34.49
N GLY A 799 50.44 21.23 -35.12
CA GLY A 799 50.92 19.99 -35.74
C GLY A 799 51.34 20.10 -37.21
N ASP A 800 51.20 21.27 -37.84
CA ASP A 800 51.50 21.45 -39.28
C ASP A 800 52.65 22.45 -39.55
N ARG A 801 53.73 22.31 -38.77
CA ARG A 801 55.05 22.91 -39.07
C ARG A 801 56.17 21.88 -38.96
N THR A 802 56.12 20.87 -39.83
CA THR A 802 57.32 20.22 -40.40
C THR A 802 56.91 19.28 -41.54
N LYS A 803 56.87 19.80 -42.78
CA LYS A 803 57.41 19.08 -43.95
C LYS A 803 57.63 20.02 -45.14
N CYS A 804 58.92 20.19 -45.43
CA CYS A 804 59.58 20.47 -46.71
C CYS A 804 58.91 21.43 -47.70
N SER A 805 59.53 22.61 -47.81
CA SER A 805 59.66 23.32 -49.08
C SER A 805 60.55 22.54 -50.05
N GLU A 806 60.05 22.19 -51.23
CA GLU A 806 60.79 22.41 -52.47
C GLU A 806 59.83 22.82 -53.61
N LYS A 807 60.06 24.05 -54.08
CA LYS A 807 59.99 24.51 -55.49
C LYS A 807 58.63 24.53 -56.21
N LYS A 808 58.04 25.73 -56.34
CA LYS A 808 58.17 26.64 -57.52
C LYS A 808 57.15 27.79 -57.47
N SER A 809 57.63 28.99 -57.78
CA SER A 809 56.86 30.19 -58.18
C SER A 809 56.33 30.04 -59.64
N PRO A 810 55.53 30.95 -60.24
CA PRO A 810 54.96 32.20 -59.73
C PRO A 810 53.49 32.53 -60.14
N SER A 811 52.97 33.61 -59.53
CA SER A 811 52.22 34.71 -60.15
C SER A 811 50.67 34.78 -60.11
N SER A 812 50.21 35.81 -59.39
CA SER A 812 49.35 36.92 -59.86
C SER A 812 47.87 37.01 -59.41
N LYS A 813 47.61 38.17 -58.80
CA LYS A 813 46.44 39.08 -58.91
C LYS A 813 45.10 38.76 -58.19
N SER A 814 44.95 39.45 -57.06
CA SER A 814 43.85 40.37 -56.68
C SER A 814 42.58 40.44 -57.53
N GLN A 815 41.41 40.40 -56.87
CA GLN A 815 40.44 41.51 -56.87
C GLN A 815 39.33 41.35 -55.81
N GLN A 816 38.91 42.51 -55.28
CA GLN A 816 37.89 42.75 -54.26
C GLN A 816 36.45 42.77 -54.86
N ILE A 817 35.49 42.92 -53.92
CA ILE A 817 34.24 43.72 -53.97
C ILE A 817 32.95 42.86 -53.98
N THR A 818 32.13 43.01 -52.92
CA THR A 818 30.71 43.49 -52.90
C THR A 818 30.11 43.20 -51.50
N THR A 819 29.89 44.16 -50.61
CA THR A 819 28.68 45.02 -50.39
C THR A 819 27.32 44.32 -50.35
N GLN A 820 26.72 44.43 -49.16
CA GLN A 820 25.31 44.27 -48.72
C GLN A 820 24.30 45.10 -49.54
N PRO A 821 22.96 44.84 -49.49
CA PRO A 821 22.13 45.41 -48.40
C PRO A 821 20.84 44.63 -47.99
N TRP A 822 20.22 45.19 -46.96
CA TRP A 822 19.09 44.75 -46.12
C TRP A 822 17.70 44.68 -46.79
N LYS A 823 16.78 43.91 -46.19
CA LYS A 823 15.41 44.37 -45.82
C LYS A 823 14.73 43.46 -44.78
N THR A 824 13.96 44.11 -43.92
CA THR A 824 13.25 43.66 -42.70
C THR A 824 11.86 43.03 -42.96
N PRO A 825 11.23 42.42 -41.93
CA PRO A 825 10.24 41.33 -42.08
C PRO A 825 8.77 41.77 -41.89
N LYS A 826 7.86 40.81 -42.09
CA LYS A 826 6.55 40.73 -41.42
C LYS A 826 6.45 39.40 -40.68
#